data_AF-A0A2E0W5A3-F1
#
_entry.id   AF-A0A2E0W5A3-F1
#
_cell.length_a   1.000
_cell.length_b   1.000
_cell.length_c   1.000
_cell.angle_alpha   90.00
_cell.angle_beta   90.00
_cell.angle_gamma   90.00
#
_symmetry.space_group_name_H-M   'P 1'
#
loop_
_entity.id
_entity.type
_entity.pdbx_description
1 polymer ?
#
loop_
_entity_poly.entity_id
_entity_poly.type
_entity_poly.pdbx_seq_one_letter_code
_entity_poly.pdbx_strand_id
1 'polypeptide(L)'
;MKRVQLILILALLLVTPILQAQKLNEVMKRQAMAHMQNGRYEEAIDLLNKYISENARQADGYNLRGLCFEKKEQYQFAVLDFRRAVRLDPSNPVHKKNLDRVWSIWRPILYKRIDGFKREIAIDPNNPFNYLEIGKSYRWLEEWKDAELWYDQYLARDDDASPDEIIRYTEILSHTGSIVKGEKILKKYVDRYPDDWRLWSRYGYFTMWLGNFQNAERAFTNALEIKPFFIEAKDGLDLARREGYLTLQSPRSFEREYPIDRFYRVIKNDPNDDESRFQLVEELLNAERFEEAYQQIQYLRTNYENDERFINLNQRIEEYRQGDFQTKIEGLTADLKNDPTNREAVMAIAQNYANMENYPEAEEILSEYLTLVPNDVETRFFYAKVLSYDRLFQDAYDQVNQVVEEDNTNNPEYKLLAGQLGVWLNKDLEAAEQNLLDVLDQDPDNLYALITLGSLNVQRNMSGSAEVYAQRAAEVDAQNPDLITLQNLIQAEKARVKRDEILLKLEDARELVNEGRCDEAIPYFLNYMDSTDLPIDAAFKTELASIYICAEDYYSALDLYDQILDEDYSYESAKNRAKILYYMEDNTGAQNEFETLYAEDSTDQEVILFLGDVYSRNKEYDKALQMYEMIEDTAPEEWDIEQRIDWLPKEPTAFDHAFRWISDNMLSYMVLSPTAYYFVDDLDFEYLYYGASIETGLLPYISVGATFLRNHLRNSSIGIDFNLFKGNLFIRPTDNFILRGSYGRQYSPFIINQEYYEIGAQYEKKDHWGISANYLSSDAATILYSPSLVGIRLRANSFRLDGFYNPNEVLRFISYYQYITVDSYTDIYANPITTYAANKGNFFSIKVLRRFFEDLEFGYEFEFGDFKYSIPLYYTPQNYTAHSLIARWEIVKEEEWNWFVEGKLGYVPQSDYILRQLSSGLTWTPSRNFRMNLNGFLNSSFRENTGYNSASIYAIAFWSIW
;
A
#
# COMPACT_ATOMS: atom_id res chain seq x y z
N MET A 1 27.85 10.71 -11.06
CA MET A 1 26.47 10.99 -10.58
C MET A 1 25.40 10.07 -11.16
N LYS A 2 25.11 10.04 -12.47
CA LYS A 2 24.02 9.21 -13.04
C LYS A 2 24.10 7.69 -12.76
N ARG A 3 25.31 7.10 -12.71
CA ARG A 3 25.49 5.66 -12.39
C ARG A 3 25.26 5.32 -10.91
N VAL A 4 25.55 6.25 -10.01
CA VAL A 4 25.36 6.09 -8.56
C VAL A 4 23.88 6.21 -8.20
N GLN A 5 23.15 7.14 -8.82
CA GLN A 5 21.68 7.22 -8.70
C GLN A 5 20.99 5.96 -9.23
N LEU A 6 21.45 5.39 -10.35
CA LEU A 6 20.88 4.18 -10.93
C LEU A 6 21.10 2.95 -10.03
N ILE A 7 22.26 2.82 -9.40
CA ILE A 7 22.60 1.69 -8.50
C ILE A 7 21.88 1.82 -7.14
N LEU A 8 21.68 3.03 -6.63
CA LEU A 8 20.85 3.29 -5.43
C LEU A 8 19.37 2.94 -5.66
N ILE A 9 18.84 3.25 -6.84
CA ILE A 9 17.46 2.88 -7.24
C ILE A 9 17.35 1.35 -7.39
N LEU A 10 18.33 0.69 -8.01
CA LEU A 10 18.38 -0.77 -8.16
C LEU A 10 18.57 -1.52 -6.83
N ALA A 11 19.35 -0.96 -5.88
CA ALA A 11 19.55 -1.56 -4.55
C ALA A 11 18.31 -1.38 -3.65
N LEU A 12 17.57 -0.28 -3.78
CA LEU A 12 16.27 -0.10 -3.10
C LEU A 12 15.19 -1.03 -3.63
N LEU A 13 15.24 -1.38 -4.93
CA LEU A 13 14.29 -2.30 -5.57
C LEU A 13 14.53 -3.78 -5.25
N LEU A 14 15.70 -4.14 -4.69
CA LEU A 14 16.08 -5.54 -4.41
C LEU A 14 15.81 -6.02 -2.98
N VAL A 15 15.26 -5.19 -2.09
CA VAL A 15 15.03 -5.52 -0.67
C VAL A 15 13.58 -5.94 -0.36
N THR A 16 12.67 -5.93 -1.33
CA THR A 16 11.22 -6.05 -1.06
C THR A 16 10.56 -7.34 -1.52
N PRO A 17 11.11 -8.54 -1.28
CA PRO A 17 10.18 -9.61 -0.95
C PRO A 17 10.82 -10.55 0.08
N ILE A 18 10.31 -10.62 1.31
CA ILE A 18 9.63 -11.83 1.83
C ILE A 18 8.77 -11.50 3.07
N LEU A 19 8.77 -10.26 3.59
CA LEU A 19 7.90 -9.79 4.68
C LEU A 19 6.54 -9.23 4.19
N GLN A 20 6.26 -9.35 2.89
CA GLN A 20 5.26 -8.51 2.26
C GLN A 20 3.83 -9.03 2.32
N ALA A 21 3.50 -10.32 2.48
CA ALA A 21 2.10 -10.73 2.31
C ALA A 21 1.11 -10.06 3.31
N GLN A 22 1.48 -9.88 4.58
CA GLN A 22 0.64 -9.15 5.55
C GLN A 22 0.87 -7.64 5.57
N LYS A 23 2.12 -7.19 5.38
CA LYS A 23 2.48 -5.76 5.39
C LYS A 23 2.06 -5.04 4.09
N LEU A 24 2.06 -5.74 2.95
CA LEU A 24 1.59 -5.25 1.65
C LEU A 24 0.10 -5.00 1.67
N ASN A 25 -0.70 -5.82 2.37
CA ASN A 25 -2.15 -5.62 2.44
C ASN A 25 -2.54 -4.33 3.19
N GLU A 26 -1.95 -4.09 4.35
CA GLU A 26 -2.15 -2.82 5.07
C GLU A 26 -1.52 -1.63 4.32
N VAL A 27 -0.39 -1.83 3.63
CA VAL A 27 0.20 -0.79 2.76
C VAL A 27 -0.71 -0.49 1.56
N MET A 28 -1.28 -1.48 0.88
CA MET A 28 -2.19 -1.32 -0.25
C MET A 28 -3.45 -0.58 0.18
N LYS A 29 -4.01 -0.92 1.35
CA LYS A 29 -5.14 -0.20 1.95
C LYS A 29 -4.80 1.25 2.26
N ARG A 30 -3.66 1.51 2.93
CA ARG A 30 -3.21 2.89 3.25
C ARG A 30 -2.90 3.71 2.01
N GLN A 31 -2.28 3.09 0.99
CA GLN A 31 -2.04 3.72 -0.30
C GLN A 31 -3.34 4.05 -1.01
N ALA A 32 -4.30 3.11 -1.05
CA ALA A 32 -5.62 3.38 -1.61
C ALA A 32 -6.29 4.56 -0.89
N MET A 33 -6.22 4.61 0.45
CA MET A 33 -6.74 5.75 1.23
C MET A 33 -6.00 7.06 0.91
N ALA A 34 -4.69 7.04 0.72
CA ALA A 34 -3.92 8.22 0.30
C ALA A 34 -4.28 8.67 -1.14
N HIS A 35 -4.49 7.73 -2.05
CA HIS A 35 -5.01 8.01 -3.39
C HIS A 35 -6.42 8.62 -3.33
N MET A 36 -7.30 8.10 -2.47
CA MET A 36 -8.63 8.67 -2.23
C MET A 36 -8.58 10.10 -1.67
N GLN A 37 -7.66 10.38 -0.74
CA GLN A 37 -7.45 11.73 -0.20
C GLN A 37 -6.98 12.72 -1.27
N ASN A 38 -6.19 12.24 -2.23
CA ASN A 38 -5.71 13.03 -3.37
C ASN A 38 -6.68 13.03 -4.56
N GLY A 39 -7.91 12.53 -4.41
CA GLY A 39 -8.91 12.49 -5.50
C GLY A 39 -8.65 11.47 -6.62
N ARG A 40 -7.63 10.62 -6.47
CA ARG A 40 -7.20 9.59 -7.44
C ARG A 40 -7.97 8.28 -7.23
N TYR A 41 -9.25 8.29 -7.58
CA TYR A 41 -10.16 7.19 -7.24
C TYR A 41 -9.96 5.92 -8.08
N GLU A 42 -9.40 6.00 -9.29
CA GLU A 42 -9.15 4.83 -10.14
C GLU A 42 -8.00 3.99 -9.60
N GLU A 43 -6.88 4.65 -9.30
CA GLU A 43 -5.71 4.02 -8.71
C GLU A 43 -6.04 3.45 -7.31
N ALA A 44 -6.93 4.13 -6.57
CA ALA A 44 -7.46 3.59 -5.32
C ALA A 44 -8.31 2.33 -5.54
N ILE A 45 -9.18 2.30 -6.56
CA ILE A 45 -10.00 1.13 -6.90
C ILE A 45 -9.10 -0.05 -7.30
N ASP A 46 -8.06 0.17 -8.09
CA ASP A 46 -7.13 -0.90 -8.51
C ASP A 46 -6.39 -1.51 -7.32
N LEU A 47 -5.91 -0.68 -6.41
CA LEU A 47 -5.29 -1.13 -5.16
C LEU A 47 -6.29 -1.86 -4.28
N LEU A 48 -7.53 -1.38 -4.20
CA LEU A 48 -8.60 -2.02 -3.42
C LEU A 48 -9.08 -3.33 -4.04
N ASN A 49 -9.04 -3.48 -5.37
CA ASN A 49 -9.31 -4.74 -6.05
C ASN A 49 -8.30 -5.81 -5.63
N LYS A 50 -7.01 -5.46 -5.64
CA LYS A 50 -5.93 -6.35 -5.16
C LYS A 50 -6.10 -6.67 -3.68
N TYR A 51 -6.33 -5.65 -2.85
CA TYR A 51 -6.58 -5.83 -1.42
C TYR A 51 -7.78 -6.75 -1.13
N ILE A 52 -8.90 -6.58 -1.85
CA ILE A 52 -10.10 -7.40 -1.70
C ILE A 52 -9.85 -8.83 -2.18
N SER A 53 -9.06 -9.04 -3.24
CA SER A 53 -8.73 -10.40 -3.71
C SER A 53 -7.96 -11.20 -2.65
N GLU A 54 -7.10 -10.54 -1.87
CA GLU A 54 -6.34 -11.16 -0.79
C GLU A 54 -7.14 -11.22 0.54
N ASN A 55 -8.08 -10.27 0.74
CA ASN A 55 -8.84 -10.10 1.99
C ASN A 55 -10.35 -10.12 1.76
N ALA A 56 -10.84 -11.09 0.98
CA ALA A 56 -12.24 -11.16 0.56
C ALA A 56 -13.27 -11.21 1.71
N ARG A 57 -12.80 -11.48 2.94
CA ARG A 57 -13.58 -11.60 4.19
C ARG A 57 -13.57 -10.33 5.06
N GLN A 58 -12.81 -9.30 4.71
CA GLN A 58 -12.75 -8.06 5.50
C GLN A 58 -13.71 -7.00 4.92
N ALA A 59 -14.55 -6.40 5.78
CA ALA A 59 -15.56 -5.41 5.37
C ALA A 59 -14.94 -4.10 4.84
N ASP A 60 -13.76 -3.72 5.36
CA ASP A 60 -13.10 -2.45 5.07
C ASP A 60 -12.77 -2.23 3.60
N GLY A 61 -12.29 -3.26 2.90
CA GLY A 61 -11.92 -3.16 1.49
C GLY A 61 -13.14 -2.81 0.63
N TYR A 62 -14.25 -3.50 0.85
CA TYR A 62 -15.51 -3.22 0.16
C TYR A 62 -16.05 -1.84 0.54
N ASN A 63 -16.00 -1.44 1.81
CA ASN A 63 -16.44 -0.10 2.21
C ASN A 63 -15.60 1.02 1.57
N LEU A 64 -14.27 0.87 1.51
CA LEU A 64 -13.39 1.86 0.89
C LEU A 64 -13.60 1.92 -0.64
N ARG A 65 -13.79 0.78 -1.30
CA ARG A 65 -14.05 0.73 -2.75
C ARG A 65 -15.42 1.29 -3.08
N GLY A 66 -16.43 1.01 -2.24
CA GLY A 66 -17.75 1.62 -2.33
C GLY A 66 -17.71 3.14 -2.23
N LEU A 67 -16.86 3.70 -1.36
CA LEU A 67 -16.64 5.16 -1.26
C LEU A 67 -15.97 5.72 -2.53
N CYS A 68 -15.03 4.99 -3.14
CA CYS A 68 -14.44 5.39 -4.42
C CYS A 68 -15.48 5.41 -5.53
N PHE A 69 -16.30 4.34 -5.65
CA PHE A 69 -17.38 4.28 -6.64
C PHE A 69 -18.43 5.37 -6.42
N GLU A 70 -18.77 5.69 -5.17
CA GLU A 70 -19.67 6.80 -4.85
C GLU A 70 -19.09 8.14 -5.34
N LYS A 71 -17.79 8.38 -5.13
CA LYS A 71 -17.11 9.59 -5.61
C LYS A 71 -16.99 9.68 -7.12
N LYS A 72 -16.99 8.53 -7.81
CA LYS A 72 -17.08 8.44 -9.28
C LYS A 72 -18.52 8.43 -9.82
N GLU A 73 -19.53 8.63 -8.96
CA GLU A 73 -20.95 8.58 -9.31
C GLU A 73 -21.42 7.20 -9.87
N GLN A 74 -20.63 6.16 -9.61
CA GLN A 74 -20.92 4.79 -10.00
C GLN A 74 -21.76 4.09 -8.93
N TYR A 75 -22.95 4.64 -8.70
CA TYR A 75 -23.79 4.30 -7.54
C TYR A 75 -24.19 2.82 -7.46
N GLN A 76 -24.36 2.14 -8.61
CA GLN A 76 -24.69 0.72 -8.64
C GLN A 76 -23.60 -0.15 -7.99
N PHE A 77 -22.33 0.13 -8.28
CA PHE A 77 -21.19 -0.60 -7.76
C PHE A 77 -20.95 -0.25 -6.28
N ALA A 78 -21.11 1.04 -5.94
CA ALA A 78 -21.06 1.50 -4.55
C ALA A 78 -22.08 0.79 -3.66
N VAL A 79 -23.33 0.66 -4.11
CA VAL A 79 -24.39 -0.03 -3.35
C VAL A 79 -24.07 -1.50 -3.15
N LEU A 80 -23.54 -2.19 -4.17
CA LEU A 80 -23.15 -3.61 -4.05
C LEU A 80 -22.05 -3.80 -3.00
N ASP A 81 -21.01 -2.96 -3.06
CA ASP A 81 -19.88 -3.01 -2.14
C ASP A 81 -20.29 -2.65 -0.71
N PHE A 82 -21.10 -1.62 -0.50
CA PHE A 82 -21.61 -1.29 0.84
C PHE A 82 -22.55 -2.37 1.38
N ARG A 83 -23.41 -2.98 0.55
CA ARG A 83 -24.22 -4.15 0.96
C ARG A 83 -23.35 -5.34 1.35
N ARG A 84 -22.17 -5.50 0.73
CA ARG A 84 -21.20 -6.54 1.11
C ARG A 84 -20.52 -6.20 2.43
N ALA A 85 -20.08 -4.97 2.62
CA ALA A 85 -19.49 -4.50 3.88
C ALA A 85 -20.46 -4.66 5.06
N VAL A 86 -21.73 -4.25 4.92
CA VAL A 86 -22.77 -4.42 5.95
C VAL A 86 -23.05 -5.89 6.28
N ARG A 87 -22.92 -6.79 5.30
CA ARG A 87 -23.07 -8.25 5.54
C ARG A 87 -21.87 -8.84 6.28
N LEU A 88 -20.66 -8.37 5.98
CA LEU A 88 -19.41 -8.86 6.59
C LEU A 88 -19.22 -8.33 8.01
N ASP A 89 -19.60 -7.08 8.27
CA ASP A 89 -19.63 -6.50 9.61
C ASP A 89 -20.96 -5.75 9.86
N PRO A 90 -21.99 -6.48 10.32
CA PRO A 90 -23.30 -5.90 10.64
C PRO A 90 -23.29 -4.98 11.87
N SER A 91 -22.22 -5.03 12.68
CA SER A 91 -22.13 -4.31 13.95
C SER A 91 -21.63 -2.88 13.79
N ASN A 92 -20.95 -2.59 12.68
CA ASN A 92 -20.36 -1.28 12.42
C ASN A 92 -21.39 -0.29 11.82
N PRO A 93 -21.75 0.77 12.56
CA PRO A 93 -22.76 1.73 12.12
C PRO A 93 -22.33 2.58 10.92
N VAL A 94 -21.02 2.67 10.64
CA VAL A 94 -20.47 3.46 9.52
C VAL A 94 -20.85 2.83 8.18
N HIS A 95 -20.74 1.51 8.04
CA HIS A 95 -21.08 0.81 6.79
C HIS A 95 -22.56 0.99 6.44
N LYS A 96 -23.44 0.88 7.45
CA LYS A 96 -24.88 1.11 7.28
C LYS A 96 -25.17 2.56 6.87
N LYS A 97 -24.52 3.53 7.53
CA LYS A 97 -24.67 4.95 7.18
C LYS A 97 -24.24 5.25 5.74
N ASN A 98 -23.13 4.66 5.27
CA ASN A 98 -22.66 4.83 3.90
C ASN A 98 -23.63 4.21 2.88
N LEU A 99 -24.17 3.02 3.16
CA LEU A 99 -25.19 2.39 2.34
C LEU A 99 -26.45 3.27 2.23
N ASP A 100 -26.98 3.73 3.37
CA ASP A 100 -28.19 4.58 3.41
C ASP A 100 -27.98 5.89 2.64
N ARG A 101 -26.78 6.48 2.75
CA ARG A 101 -26.41 7.70 2.02
C ARG A 101 -26.40 7.47 0.52
N VAL A 102 -25.66 6.48 0.01
CA VAL A 102 -25.60 6.24 -1.44
C VAL A 102 -26.96 5.84 -2.01
N TRP A 103 -27.76 5.12 -1.22
CA TRP A 103 -29.12 4.74 -1.61
C TRP A 103 -30.03 5.95 -1.78
N SER A 104 -29.89 6.95 -0.91
CA SER A 104 -30.67 8.20 -1.01
C SER A 104 -30.37 8.99 -2.30
N ILE A 105 -29.17 8.82 -2.87
CA ILE A 105 -28.75 9.44 -4.13
C ILE A 105 -29.19 8.61 -5.33
N TRP A 106 -28.97 7.29 -5.28
CA TRP A 106 -29.23 6.41 -6.42
C TRP A 106 -30.71 6.22 -6.73
N ARG A 107 -31.55 6.15 -5.69
CA ARG A 107 -32.99 5.90 -5.83
C ARG A 107 -33.69 6.95 -6.73
N PRO A 108 -33.50 8.26 -6.56
CA PRO A 108 -34.00 9.27 -7.50
C PRO A 108 -33.50 9.10 -8.94
N ILE A 109 -32.23 8.72 -9.11
CA ILE A 109 -31.62 8.51 -10.44
C ILE A 109 -32.29 7.34 -11.16
N LEU A 110 -32.60 6.25 -10.45
CA LEU A 110 -33.31 5.11 -11.02
C LEU A 110 -34.71 5.51 -11.53
N TYR A 111 -35.48 6.31 -10.79
CA TYR A 111 -36.77 6.80 -11.29
C TYR A 111 -36.61 7.72 -12.51
N LYS A 112 -35.61 8.61 -12.52
CA LYS A 112 -35.34 9.47 -13.69
C LYS A 112 -34.95 8.64 -14.93
N ARG A 113 -34.16 7.57 -14.72
CA ARG A 113 -33.78 6.60 -15.76
C ARG A 113 -35.01 5.91 -16.33
N ILE A 114 -35.92 5.44 -15.47
CA ILE A 114 -37.21 4.84 -15.87
C ILE A 114 -38.02 5.82 -16.73
N ASP A 115 -38.17 7.07 -16.31
CA ASP A 115 -38.92 8.07 -17.06
C ASP A 115 -38.26 8.41 -18.41
N GLY A 116 -36.93 8.41 -18.47
CA GLY A 116 -36.16 8.54 -19.71
C GLY A 116 -36.50 7.43 -20.70
N PHE A 117 -36.36 6.16 -20.29
CA PHE A 117 -36.68 5.03 -21.17
C PHE A 117 -38.16 4.94 -21.55
N LYS A 118 -39.08 5.39 -20.68
CA LYS A 118 -40.50 5.51 -21.06
C LYS A 118 -40.73 6.51 -22.20
N ARG A 119 -39.91 7.56 -22.31
CA ARG A 119 -39.95 8.50 -23.44
C ARG A 119 -39.36 7.88 -24.69
N GLU A 120 -38.26 7.14 -24.57
CA GLU A 120 -37.66 6.40 -25.69
C GLU A 120 -38.63 5.36 -26.26
N ILE A 121 -39.39 4.67 -25.41
CA ILE A 121 -40.47 3.76 -25.86
C ILE A 121 -41.55 4.50 -26.66
N ALA A 122 -41.81 5.77 -26.37
CA ALA A 122 -42.77 6.57 -27.16
C ALA A 122 -42.22 6.93 -28.56
N ILE A 123 -40.90 6.86 -28.75
CA ILE A 123 -40.22 7.10 -30.02
C ILE A 123 -40.09 5.79 -30.79
N ASP A 124 -39.55 4.74 -30.17
CA ASP A 124 -39.43 3.39 -30.71
C ASP A 124 -40.03 2.33 -29.75
N PRO A 125 -41.29 1.91 -29.99
CA PRO A 125 -41.97 0.91 -29.16
C PRO A 125 -41.48 -0.53 -29.35
N ASN A 126 -40.68 -0.82 -30.37
CA ASN A 126 -40.28 -2.19 -30.71
C ASN A 126 -38.92 -2.56 -30.14
N ASN A 127 -38.15 -1.60 -29.64
CA ASN A 127 -36.83 -1.88 -29.08
C ASN A 127 -36.93 -2.59 -27.71
N PRO A 128 -36.60 -3.90 -27.60
CA PRO A 128 -36.70 -4.68 -26.36
C PRO A 128 -35.83 -4.12 -25.23
N PHE A 129 -34.70 -3.49 -25.58
CA PHE A 129 -33.73 -2.94 -24.64
C PHE A 129 -34.34 -1.92 -23.67
N ASN A 130 -35.19 -1.01 -24.17
CA ASN A 130 -35.81 0.00 -23.32
C ASN A 130 -36.70 -0.62 -22.22
N TYR A 131 -37.38 -1.73 -22.55
CA TYR A 131 -38.21 -2.46 -21.59
C TYR A 131 -37.35 -3.20 -20.55
N LEU A 132 -36.22 -3.79 -21.00
CA LEU A 132 -35.26 -4.44 -20.12
C LEU A 132 -34.69 -3.47 -19.09
N GLU A 133 -34.29 -2.27 -19.50
CA GLU A 133 -33.68 -1.28 -18.60
C GLU A 133 -34.66 -0.71 -17.58
N ILE A 134 -35.93 -0.55 -17.96
CA ILE A 134 -36.97 -0.22 -17.01
C ILE A 134 -37.16 -1.37 -16.01
N GLY A 135 -37.21 -2.62 -16.50
CA GLY A 135 -37.29 -3.81 -15.66
C GLY A 135 -36.13 -3.94 -14.67
N LYS A 136 -34.89 -3.74 -15.13
CA LYS A 136 -33.69 -3.72 -14.27
C LYS A 136 -33.73 -2.60 -13.25
N SER A 137 -34.20 -1.41 -13.64
CA SER A 137 -34.32 -0.26 -12.73
C SER A 137 -35.35 -0.54 -11.62
N TYR A 138 -36.52 -1.08 -11.95
CA TYR A 138 -37.50 -1.50 -10.95
C TYR A 138 -37.01 -2.65 -10.08
N ARG A 139 -36.22 -3.59 -10.63
CA ARG A 139 -35.56 -4.64 -9.84
C ARG A 139 -34.61 -4.04 -8.80
N TRP A 140 -33.77 -3.10 -9.21
CA TRP A 140 -32.88 -2.41 -8.28
C TRP A 140 -33.66 -1.67 -7.20
N LEU A 141 -34.77 -1.02 -7.55
CA LEU A 141 -35.68 -0.37 -6.58
C LEU A 141 -36.42 -1.37 -5.65
N GLU A 142 -36.28 -2.68 -5.89
CA GLU A 142 -37.01 -3.74 -5.20
C GLU A 142 -38.54 -3.64 -5.39
N GLU A 143 -38.96 -3.01 -6.49
CA GLU A 143 -40.35 -2.90 -6.94
C GLU A 143 -40.68 -4.10 -7.84
N TRP A 144 -40.71 -5.29 -7.23
CA TRP A 144 -40.71 -6.58 -7.93
C TRP A 144 -41.85 -6.77 -8.94
N LYS A 145 -43.06 -6.26 -8.66
CA LYS A 145 -44.22 -6.41 -9.54
C LYS A 145 -44.07 -5.60 -10.83
N ASP A 146 -43.58 -4.37 -10.72
CA ASP A 146 -43.31 -3.54 -11.89
C ASP A 146 -42.12 -4.11 -12.67
N ALA A 147 -41.06 -4.53 -11.97
CA ALA A 147 -39.95 -5.24 -12.60
C ALA A 147 -40.42 -6.45 -13.42
N GLU A 148 -41.34 -7.25 -12.87
CA GLU A 148 -41.90 -8.41 -13.56
C GLU A 148 -42.65 -8.02 -14.84
N LEU A 149 -43.51 -7.00 -14.75
CA LEU A 149 -44.29 -6.49 -15.88
C LEU A 149 -43.39 -6.00 -17.01
N TRP A 150 -42.30 -5.30 -16.69
CA TRP A 150 -41.38 -4.76 -17.67
C TRP A 150 -40.49 -5.84 -18.29
N TYR A 151 -40.08 -6.85 -17.51
CA TYR A 151 -39.41 -8.04 -18.05
C TYR A 151 -40.31 -8.86 -18.98
N ASP A 152 -41.62 -8.92 -18.73
CA ASP A 152 -42.57 -9.54 -19.67
C ASP A 152 -42.59 -8.81 -21.01
N GLN A 153 -42.61 -7.48 -20.96
CA GLN A 153 -42.59 -6.67 -22.18
C GLN A 153 -41.29 -6.81 -22.95
N TYR A 154 -40.17 -6.99 -22.24
CA TYR A 154 -38.88 -7.30 -22.83
C TYR A 154 -38.91 -8.66 -23.54
N LEU A 155 -39.26 -9.76 -22.85
CA LEU A 155 -39.29 -11.10 -23.43
C LEU A 155 -40.34 -11.28 -24.54
N ALA A 156 -41.37 -10.43 -24.58
CA ALA A 156 -42.34 -10.42 -25.68
C ALA A 156 -41.77 -9.84 -26.99
N ARG A 157 -40.64 -9.14 -26.92
CA ARG A 157 -39.97 -8.47 -28.06
C ARG A 157 -38.62 -9.11 -28.39
N ASP A 158 -37.95 -9.66 -27.38
CA ASP A 158 -36.72 -10.42 -27.53
C ASP A 158 -36.93 -11.85 -27.04
N ASP A 159 -37.08 -12.75 -28.02
CA ASP A 159 -37.24 -14.17 -27.77
C ASP A 159 -35.91 -14.89 -27.55
N ASP A 160 -34.76 -14.20 -27.66
CA ASP A 160 -33.39 -14.74 -27.58
C ASP A 160 -32.53 -14.18 -26.44
N ALA A 161 -33.20 -13.81 -25.34
CA ALA A 161 -32.52 -13.39 -24.11
C ALA A 161 -31.43 -14.40 -23.66
N SER A 162 -30.30 -13.86 -23.17
CA SER A 162 -29.19 -14.66 -22.66
C SER A 162 -29.56 -15.42 -21.36
N PRO A 163 -28.86 -16.52 -21.04
CA PRO A 163 -29.03 -17.23 -19.76
C PRO A 163 -28.95 -16.31 -18.54
N ASP A 164 -28.07 -15.32 -18.54
CA ASP A 164 -27.88 -14.40 -17.42
C ASP A 164 -29.10 -13.52 -17.17
N GLU A 165 -29.76 -13.03 -18.22
CA GLU A 165 -30.98 -12.22 -18.09
C GLU A 165 -32.17 -13.07 -17.62
N ILE A 166 -32.24 -14.33 -18.05
CA ILE A 166 -33.26 -15.26 -17.55
C ILE A 166 -33.04 -15.59 -16.08
N ILE A 167 -31.80 -15.81 -15.65
CA ILE A 167 -31.46 -16.00 -14.23
C ILE A 167 -31.84 -14.75 -13.43
N ARG A 168 -31.54 -13.55 -13.91
CA ARG A 168 -32.00 -12.29 -13.29
C ARG A 168 -33.52 -12.21 -13.20
N TYR A 169 -34.22 -12.65 -14.24
CA TYR A 169 -35.67 -12.64 -14.23
C TYR A 169 -36.25 -13.63 -13.21
N THR A 170 -35.61 -14.77 -12.99
CA THR A 170 -36.05 -15.75 -11.97
C THR A 170 -36.03 -15.19 -10.55
N GLU A 171 -35.12 -14.27 -10.24
CA GLU A 171 -35.11 -13.53 -8.96
C GLU A 171 -36.39 -12.70 -8.80
N ILE A 172 -36.78 -11.97 -9.84
CA ILE A 172 -38.01 -11.17 -9.84
C ILE A 172 -39.24 -12.05 -9.68
N LEU A 173 -39.28 -13.17 -10.41
CA LEU A 173 -40.39 -14.13 -10.37
C LEU A 173 -40.52 -14.83 -9.00
N SER A 174 -39.42 -15.09 -8.31
CA SER A 174 -39.46 -15.67 -6.96
C SER A 174 -39.99 -14.66 -5.93
N HIS A 175 -39.59 -13.39 -6.02
CA HIS A 175 -40.08 -12.32 -5.14
C HIS A 175 -41.56 -11.96 -5.37
N THR A 176 -42.05 -12.05 -6.60
CA THR A 176 -43.47 -11.84 -6.95
C THR A 176 -44.35 -13.05 -6.66
N GLY A 177 -43.75 -14.23 -6.48
CA GLY A 177 -44.47 -15.50 -6.32
C GLY A 177 -44.99 -16.07 -7.64
N SER A 178 -44.55 -15.55 -8.78
CA SER A 178 -44.95 -15.96 -10.14
C SER A 178 -44.27 -17.26 -10.58
N ILE A 179 -44.34 -18.29 -9.73
CA ILE A 179 -43.58 -19.54 -9.88
C ILE A 179 -44.04 -20.36 -11.11
N VAL A 180 -45.36 -20.48 -11.34
CA VAL A 180 -45.90 -21.22 -12.50
C VAL A 180 -45.41 -20.64 -13.83
N LYS A 181 -45.28 -19.31 -13.89
CA LYS A 181 -44.82 -18.59 -15.06
C LYS A 181 -43.32 -18.76 -15.25
N GLY A 182 -42.55 -18.63 -14.16
CA GLY A 182 -41.11 -18.82 -14.21
C GLY A 182 -40.68 -20.23 -14.59
N GLU A 183 -41.42 -21.27 -14.15
CA GLU A 183 -41.15 -22.66 -14.55
C GLU A 183 -41.26 -22.84 -16.07
N LYS A 184 -42.31 -22.28 -16.70
CA LYS A 184 -42.50 -22.36 -18.16
C LYS A 184 -41.39 -21.65 -18.94
N ILE A 185 -40.98 -20.48 -18.46
CA ILE A 185 -39.90 -19.70 -19.05
C ILE A 185 -38.60 -20.50 -18.93
N LEU A 186 -38.24 -20.92 -17.71
CA LEU A 186 -37.05 -21.71 -17.46
C LEU A 186 -37.03 -22.98 -18.30
N LYS A 187 -38.17 -23.68 -18.46
CA LYS A 187 -38.27 -24.86 -19.33
C LYS A 187 -37.86 -24.55 -20.77
N LYS A 188 -38.38 -23.46 -21.35
CA LYS A 188 -38.00 -23.00 -22.70
C LYS A 188 -36.49 -22.74 -22.80
N TYR A 189 -35.89 -22.17 -21.76
CA TYR A 189 -34.49 -21.74 -21.78
C TYR A 189 -33.49 -22.85 -21.43
N VAL A 190 -33.82 -23.82 -20.58
CA VAL A 190 -32.97 -25.02 -20.38
C VAL A 190 -32.96 -25.92 -21.62
N ASP A 191 -34.06 -25.94 -22.39
CA ASP A 191 -34.10 -26.68 -23.65
C ASP A 191 -33.29 -25.98 -24.76
N ARG A 192 -33.15 -24.65 -24.69
CA ARG A 192 -32.33 -23.86 -25.60
C ARG A 192 -30.85 -23.88 -25.25
N TYR A 193 -30.54 -23.80 -23.96
CA TYR A 193 -29.19 -23.75 -23.41
C TYR A 193 -28.94 -24.96 -22.50
N PRO A 194 -28.84 -26.17 -23.07
CA PRO A 194 -28.77 -27.41 -22.30
C PRO A 194 -27.50 -27.54 -21.46
N ASP A 195 -26.43 -26.82 -21.83
CA ASP A 195 -25.13 -26.89 -21.15
C ASP A 195 -25.00 -25.86 -20.00
N ASP A 196 -26.02 -25.03 -19.74
CA ASP A 196 -25.99 -24.07 -18.63
C ASP A 196 -26.58 -24.68 -17.34
N TRP A 197 -25.69 -25.14 -16.45
CA TRP A 197 -26.05 -25.74 -15.17
C TRP A 197 -26.84 -24.79 -14.24
N ARG A 198 -26.70 -23.46 -14.40
CA ARG A 198 -27.38 -22.45 -13.56
C ARG A 198 -28.85 -22.38 -13.92
N LEU A 199 -29.19 -22.44 -15.21
CA LEU A 199 -30.57 -22.51 -15.67
C LEU A 199 -31.25 -23.80 -15.22
N TRP A 200 -30.56 -24.93 -15.31
CA TRP A 200 -31.07 -26.22 -14.79
C TRP A 200 -31.35 -26.17 -13.29
N SER A 201 -30.45 -25.58 -12.50
CA SER A 201 -30.67 -25.38 -11.06
C SER A 201 -31.89 -24.49 -10.78
N ARG A 202 -32.01 -23.34 -11.45
CA ARG A 202 -33.19 -22.46 -11.31
C ARG A 202 -34.48 -23.19 -11.68
N TYR A 203 -34.48 -23.95 -12.76
CA TYR A 203 -35.62 -24.77 -13.18
C TYR A 203 -35.99 -25.82 -12.13
N GLY A 204 -34.99 -26.44 -11.50
CA GLY A 204 -35.16 -27.35 -10.36
C GLY A 204 -35.90 -26.70 -9.19
N TYR A 205 -35.49 -25.49 -8.77
CA TYR A 205 -36.16 -24.79 -7.68
C TYR A 205 -37.61 -24.40 -8.02
N PHE A 206 -37.86 -23.90 -9.23
CA PHE A 206 -39.21 -23.51 -9.65
C PHE A 206 -40.15 -24.72 -9.76
N THR A 207 -39.67 -25.85 -10.27
CA THR A 207 -40.47 -27.10 -10.29
C THR A 207 -40.69 -27.66 -8.88
N MET A 208 -39.70 -27.55 -7.99
CA MET A 208 -39.83 -27.95 -6.59
C MET A 208 -40.87 -27.10 -5.85
N TRP A 209 -40.85 -25.77 -6.02
CA TRP A 209 -41.82 -24.86 -5.41
C TRP A 209 -43.26 -25.10 -5.89
N LEU A 210 -43.44 -25.69 -7.08
CA LEU A 210 -44.73 -26.15 -7.59
C LEU A 210 -45.13 -27.54 -7.07
N GLY A 211 -44.30 -28.16 -6.22
CA GLY A 211 -44.52 -29.50 -5.68
C GLY A 211 -44.16 -30.63 -6.64
N ASN A 212 -43.53 -30.32 -7.79
CA ASN A 212 -43.09 -31.31 -8.77
C ASN A 212 -41.65 -31.77 -8.46
N PHE A 213 -41.53 -32.53 -7.38
CA PHE A 213 -40.24 -33.03 -6.88
C PHE A 213 -39.50 -33.93 -7.88
N GLN A 214 -40.21 -34.66 -8.74
CA GLN A 214 -39.60 -35.54 -9.74
C GLN A 214 -38.87 -34.75 -10.83
N ASN A 215 -39.48 -33.67 -11.34
CA ASN A 215 -38.82 -32.80 -12.31
C ASN A 215 -37.70 -31.97 -11.66
N ALA A 216 -37.89 -31.56 -10.40
CA ALA A 216 -36.86 -30.87 -9.65
C ALA A 216 -35.60 -31.72 -9.48
N GLU A 217 -35.77 -32.97 -9.04
CA GLU A 217 -34.67 -33.92 -8.91
C GLU A 217 -33.91 -34.09 -10.22
N ARG A 218 -34.61 -34.30 -11.35
CA ARG A 218 -33.97 -34.41 -12.67
C ARG A 218 -33.20 -33.15 -13.05
N ALA A 219 -33.77 -31.97 -12.81
CA ALA A 219 -33.14 -30.71 -13.17
C ALA A 219 -31.88 -30.45 -12.35
N PHE A 220 -31.90 -30.75 -11.04
CA PHE A 220 -30.72 -30.64 -10.19
C PHE A 220 -29.66 -31.69 -10.54
N THR A 221 -30.05 -32.92 -10.87
CA THR A 221 -29.11 -33.94 -11.36
C THR A 221 -28.43 -33.49 -12.65
N ASN A 222 -29.18 -32.97 -13.63
CA ASN A 222 -28.58 -32.42 -14.86
C ASN A 222 -27.60 -31.27 -14.58
N ALA A 223 -27.94 -30.35 -13.66
CA ALA A 223 -27.05 -29.28 -13.26
C ALA A 223 -25.75 -29.82 -12.65
N LEU A 224 -25.82 -30.86 -11.82
CA LEU A 224 -24.67 -31.49 -11.18
C LEU A 224 -23.88 -32.40 -12.11
N GLU A 225 -24.48 -32.93 -13.18
CA GLU A 225 -23.75 -33.65 -14.24
C GLU A 225 -22.85 -32.69 -15.04
N ILE A 226 -23.34 -31.48 -15.32
CA ILE A 226 -22.60 -30.44 -16.06
C ILE A 226 -21.55 -29.78 -15.17
N LYS A 227 -21.95 -29.32 -13.97
CA LYS A 227 -21.05 -28.75 -12.97
C LYS A 227 -21.16 -29.52 -11.66
N PRO A 228 -20.32 -30.54 -11.47
CA PRO A 228 -20.22 -31.21 -10.19
C PRO A 228 -19.86 -30.24 -9.08
N PHE A 229 -20.33 -30.53 -7.87
CA PHE A 229 -20.12 -29.70 -6.68
C PHE A 229 -20.80 -28.32 -6.72
N PHE A 230 -21.71 -28.08 -7.66
CA PHE A 230 -22.52 -26.86 -7.65
C PHE A 230 -23.49 -26.85 -6.46
N ILE A 231 -23.11 -26.14 -5.39
CA ILE A 231 -23.77 -26.12 -4.07
C ILE A 231 -25.28 -25.88 -4.20
N GLU A 232 -25.68 -24.87 -4.97
CA GLU A 232 -27.09 -24.51 -5.13
C GLU A 232 -27.91 -25.67 -5.75
N ALA A 233 -27.36 -26.42 -6.70
CA ALA A 233 -28.07 -27.58 -7.24
C ALA A 233 -28.08 -28.77 -6.27
N LYS A 234 -27.01 -28.97 -5.50
CA LYS A 234 -26.97 -30.04 -4.47
C LYS A 234 -27.98 -29.79 -3.35
N ASP A 235 -28.05 -28.56 -2.85
CA ASP A 235 -29.05 -28.15 -1.85
C ASP A 235 -30.47 -28.34 -2.37
N GLY A 236 -30.70 -27.95 -3.62
CA GLY A 236 -31.97 -28.15 -4.30
C GLY A 236 -32.34 -29.63 -4.44
N LEU A 237 -31.38 -30.48 -4.79
CA LEU A 237 -31.56 -31.93 -4.94
C LEU A 237 -31.95 -32.58 -3.60
N ASP A 238 -31.24 -32.24 -2.53
CA ASP A 238 -31.49 -32.74 -1.17
C ASP A 238 -32.89 -32.33 -0.70
N LEU A 239 -33.28 -31.07 -0.93
CA LEU A 239 -34.64 -30.58 -0.67
C LEU A 239 -35.68 -31.33 -1.50
N ALA A 240 -35.40 -31.62 -2.78
CA ALA A 240 -36.32 -32.32 -3.66
C ALA A 240 -36.53 -33.78 -3.23
N ARG A 241 -35.47 -34.43 -2.73
CA ARG A 241 -35.50 -35.79 -2.16
C ARG A 241 -36.04 -35.88 -0.74
N ARG A 242 -36.24 -34.72 -0.09
CA ARG A 242 -36.62 -34.59 1.33
C ARG A 242 -35.55 -35.11 2.28
N GLU A 243 -34.30 -35.01 1.87
CA GLU A 243 -33.09 -35.29 2.63
C GLU A 243 -32.56 -33.95 3.22
N GLY A 244 -33.39 -33.25 4.02
CA GLY A 244 -33.13 -31.84 4.33
C GLY A 244 -32.08 -31.60 5.43
N TYR A 245 -31.04 -30.81 5.15
CA TYR A 245 -30.02 -30.39 6.15
C TYR A 245 -30.04 -28.90 6.51
N LEU A 246 -30.88 -28.06 5.88
CA LEU A 246 -30.93 -26.62 6.13
C LEU A 246 -32.37 -26.10 6.22
N THR A 247 -32.83 -25.80 7.44
CA THR A 247 -33.96 -24.91 7.67
C THR A 247 -33.43 -23.64 8.33
N LEU A 248 -33.37 -22.52 7.60
CA LEU A 248 -32.87 -21.23 8.09
C LEU A 248 -33.67 -20.60 9.25
N GLN A 249 -34.63 -21.33 9.83
CA GLN A 249 -35.41 -20.96 11.01
C GLN A 249 -35.24 -22.05 12.08
N SER A 250 -35.23 -21.66 13.35
CA SER A 250 -35.30 -22.62 14.45
C SER A 250 -36.48 -23.55 14.23
N PRO A 251 -36.27 -24.88 14.15
CA PRO A 251 -37.36 -25.81 13.94
C PRO A 251 -38.39 -25.63 15.04
N ARG A 252 -39.67 -25.67 14.67
CA ARG A 252 -40.75 -25.74 15.68
C ARG A 252 -40.54 -26.99 16.51
N SER A 253 -41.11 -27.05 17.71
CA SER A 253 -40.89 -28.16 18.66
C SER A 253 -41.25 -29.57 18.13
N PHE A 254 -41.91 -29.67 16.98
CA PHE A 254 -42.28 -30.91 16.31
C PHE A 254 -41.49 -31.18 15.01
N GLU A 255 -40.63 -30.26 14.58
CA GLU A 255 -39.77 -30.39 13.41
C GLU A 255 -38.43 -31.01 13.81
N ARG A 256 -37.89 -31.89 12.96
CA ARG A 256 -36.61 -32.55 13.22
C ARG A 256 -35.47 -31.56 13.00
N GLU A 257 -34.65 -31.35 14.03
CA GLU A 257 -33.41 -30.55 13.95
C GLU A 257 -32.27 -31.44 13.43
N TYR A 258 -31.54 -30.98 12.41
CA TYR A 258 -30.42 -31.70 11.82
C TYR A 258 -29.09 -31.19 12.39
N PRO A 259 -28.08 -32.07 12.59
CA PRO A 259 -26.77 -31.66 13.14
C PRO A 259 -26.09 -30.54 12.36
N ILE A 260 -26.10 -30.62 11.02
CA ILE A 260 -25.53 -29.60 10.13
C ILE A 260 -26.14 -28.21 10.39
N ASP A 261 -27.46 -28.11 10.50
CA ASP A 261 -28.16 -26.85 10.77
C ASP A 261 -27.85 -26.29 12.17
N ARG A 262 -27.73 -27.17 13.18
CA ARG A 262 -27.32 -26.78 14.53
C ARG A 262 -25.93 -26.16 14.51
N PHE A 263 -24.95 -26.80 13.87
CA PHE A 263 -23.58 -26.30 13.86
C PHE A 263 -23.43 -25.03 13.00
N TYR A 264 -24.12 -24.93 11.85
CA TYR A 264 -24.18 -23.67 11.10
C TYR A 264 -24.74 -22.52 11.95
N ARG A 265 -25.77 -22.76 12.78
CA ARG A 265 -26.30 -21.74 13.71
C ARG A 265 -25.33 -21.37 14.82
N VAL A 266 -24.60 -22.34 15.39
CA VAL A 266 -23.57 -22.07 16.40
C VAL A 266 -22.44 -21.22 15.80
N ILE A 267 -21.90 -21.63 14.65
CA ILE A 267 -20.82 -20.92 13.94
C ILE A 267 -21.27 -19.54 13.47
N LYS A 268 -22.55 -19.36 13.11
CA LYS A 268 -23.10 -18.04 12.78
C LYS A 268 -23.07 -17.07 13.96
N ASN A 269 -23.31 -17.56 15.18
CA ASN A 269 -23.30 -16.74 16.39
C ASN A 269 -21.88 -16.56 16.96
N ASP A 270 -21.02 -17.56 16.77
CA ASP A 270 -19.61 -17.53 17.15
C ASP A 270 -18.73 -18.10 16.02
N PRO A 271 -18.27 -17.24 15.09
CA PRO A 271 -17.46 -17.68 13.95
C PRO A 271 -16.11 -18.30 14.31
N ASN A 272 -15.62 -18.11 15.55
CA ASN A 272 -14.33 -18.58 16.02
C ASN A 272 -14.42 -19.92 16.79
N ASP A 273 -15.59 -20.55 16.84
CA ASP A 273 -15.77 -21.88 17.45
C ASP A 273 -15.26 -22.98 16.49
N ASP A 274 -13.95 -23.22 16.55
CA ASP A 274 -13.26 -24.20 15.70
C ASP A 274 -13.72 -25.64 15.98
N GLU A 275 -14.12 -25.98 17.20
CA GLU A 275 -14.63 -27.32 17.52
C GLU A 275 -15.99 -27.57 16.87
N SER A 276 -16.93 -26.62 17.00
CA SER A 276 -18.22 -26.72 16.29
C SER A 276 -18.04 -26.77 14.77
N ARG A 277 -16.97 -26.17 14.24
CA ARG A 277 -16.62 -26.23 12.83
C ARG A 277 -16.05 -27.58 12.40
N PHE A 278 -15.18 -28.20 13.20
CA PHE A 278 -14.76 -29.58 12.96
C PHE A 278 -15.95 -30.55 12.96
N GLN A 279 -16.87 -30.40 13.92
CA GLN A 279 -18.09 -31.21 13.98
C GLN A 279 -19.00 -30.97 12.76
N LEU A 280 -19.10 -29.72 12.28
CA LEU A 280 -19.82 -29.41 11.04
C LEU A 280 -19.19 -30.11 9.83
N VAL A 281 -17.86 -30.07 9.68
CA VAL A 281 -17.14 -30.74 8.59
C VAL A 281 -17.41 -32.24 8.59
N GLU A 282 -17.38 -32.89 9.75
CA GLU A 282 -17.68 -34.32 9.89
C GLU A 282 -19.11 -34.67 9.49
N GLU A 283 -20.08 -33.87 9.95
CA GLU A 283 -21.49 -34.07 9.59
C GLU A 283 -21.75 -33.80 8.10
N LEU A 284 -21.09 -32.81 7.50
CA LEU A 284 -21.14 -32.54 6.06
C LEU A 284 -20.55 -33.69 5.25
N LEU A 285 -19.43 -34.28 5.69
CA LEU A 285 -18.85 -35.47 5.07
C LEU A 285 -19.78 -36.68 5.14
N ASN A 286 -20.45 -36.90 6.27
CA ASN A 286 -21.40 -38.00 6.43
C ASN A 286 -22.67 -37.79 5.60
N ALA A 287 -23.05 -36.54 5.33
CA ALA A 287 -24.14 -36.16 4.45
C ALA A 287 -23.71 -36.08 2.96
N GLU A 288 -22.49 -36.48 2.63
CA GLU A 288 -21.92 -36.40 1.27
C GLU A 288 -21.87 -34.97 0.69
N ARG A 289 -21.81 -33.93 1.54
CA ARG A 289 -21.73 -32.50 1.16
C ARG A 289 -20.29 -32.01 1.19
N PHE A 290 -19.47 -32.64 0.33
CA PHE A 290 -18.01 -32.49 0.33
C PHE A 290 -17.52 -31.08 0.02
N GLU A 291 -18.21 -30.32 -0.84
CA GLU A 291 -17.80 -28.96 -1.17
C GLU A 291 -18.02 -27.99 0.00
N GLU A 292 -19.11 -28.15 0.74
CA GLU A 292 -19.30 -27.39 1.97
C GLU A 292 -18.33 -27.84 3.05
N ALA A 293 -18.07 -29.14 3.17
CA ALA A 293 -17.04 -29.64 4.07
C ALA A 293 -15.68 -29.03 3.73
N TYR A 294 -15.34 -28.94 2.44
CA TYR A 294 -14.14 -28.27 1.95
C TYR A 294 -14.12 -26.80 2.36
N GLN A 295 -15.19 -26.05 2.09
CA GLN A 295 -15.27 -24.65 2.50
C GLN A 295 -15.09 -24.47 4.00
N GLN A 296 -15.73 -25.31 4.81
CA GLN A 296 -15.62 -25.23 6.27
C GLN A 296 -14.22 -25.63 6.76
N ILE A 297 -13.60 -26.65 6.17
CA ILE A 297 -12.25 -27.09 6.59
C ILE A 297 -11.19 -26.05 6.22
N GLN A 298 -11.35 -25.29 5.13
CA GLN A 298 -10.43 -24.20 4.79
C GLN A 298 -10.32 -23.11 5.86
N TYR A 299 -11.37 -22.89 6.68
CA TYR A 299 -11.28 -21.96 7.82
C TYR A 299 -10.36 -22.49 8.93
N LEU A 300 -10.20 -23.81 9.05
CA LEU A 300 -9.37 -24.46 10.06
C LEU A 300 -7.90 -24.56 9.62
N ARG A 301 -7.62 -24.48 8.31
CA ARG A 301 -6.29 -24.69 7.73
C ARG A 301 -5.19 -23.88 8.43
N THR A 302 -5.37 -22.57 8.58
CA THR A 302 -4.33 -21.67 9.13
C THR A 302 -3.80 -22.09 10.51
N ASN A 303 -4.68 -22.64 11.36
CA ASN A 303 -4.33 -22.98 12.74
C ASN A 303 -4.11 -24.49 12.95
N TYR A 304 -4.65 -25.33 12.07
CA TYR A 304 -4.71 -26.78 12.25
C TYR A 304 -4.12 -27.59 11.08
N GLU A 305 -3.36 -26.97 10.16
CA GLU A 305 -2.77 -27.67 8.99
C GLU A 305 -1.98 -28.94 9.36
N ASN A 306 -1.31 -28.94 10.51
CA ASN A 306 -0.53 -30.07 11.02
C ASN A 306 -1.29 -30.97 12.01
N ASP A 307 -2.55 -30.68 12.28
CA ASP A 307 -3.38 -31.47 13.20
C ASP A 307 -3.87 -32.76 12.50
N GLU A 308 -3.79 -33.89 13.21
CA GLU A 308 -4.13 -35.20 12.65
C GLU A 308 -5.61 -35.31 12.22
N ARG A 309 -6.53 -34.66 12.97
CA ARG A 309 -7.96 -34.62 12.64
C ARG A 309 -8.19 -33.81 11.38
N PHE A 310 -7.54 -32.65 11.27
CA PHE A 310 -7.58 -31.83 10.06
C PHE A 310 -7.06 -32.59 8.85
N ILE A 311 -5.88 -33.20 8.94
CA ILE A 311 -5.26 -33.95 7.83
C ILE A 311 -6.21 -35.06 7.35
N ASN A 312 -6.77 -35.86 8.27
CA ASN A 312 -7.66 -36.96 7.93
C ASN A 312 -8.96 -36.48 7.25
N LEU A 313 -9.60 -35.45 7.81
CA LEU A 313 -10.82 -34.89 7.22
C LEU A 313 -10.54 -34.23 5.88
N ASN A 314 -9.44 -33.49 5.75
CA ASN A 314 -9.06 -32.83 4.50
C ASN A 314 -8.76 -33.88 3.42
N GLN A 315 -8.02 -34.93 3.77
CA GLN A 315 -7.75 -36.04 2.86
C GLN A 315 -9.05 -36.68 2.37
N ARG A 316 -10.00 -36.98 3.26
CA ARG A 316 -11.29 -37.59 2.89
C ARG A 316 -12.15 -36.68 2.01
N ILE A 317 -12.05 -35.36 2.18
CA ILE A 317 -12.71 -34.36 1.32
C ILE A 317 -12.06 -34.36 -0.07
N GLU A 318 -10.74 -34.29 -0.14
CA GLU A 318 -10.01 -34.26 -1.41
C GLU A 318 -10.20 -35.56 -2.19
N GLU A 319 -10.14 -36.72 -1.53
CA GLU A 319 -10.42 -38.03 -2.15
C GLU A 319 -11.79 -38.06 -2.85
N TYR A 320 -12.82 -37.42 -2.28
CA TYR A 320 -14.14 -37.36 -2.92
C TYR A 320 -14.24 -36.28 -3.99
N ARG A 321 -13.62 -35.10 -3.81
CA ARG A 321 -13.56 -34.05 -4.85
C ARG A 321 -12.92 -34.59 -6.14
N GLN A 322 -11.97 -35.50 -5.98
CA GLN A 322 -11.28 -36.20 -7.06
C GLN A 322 -12.16 -37.32 -7.66
N GLY A 323 -12.92 -38.08 -6.86
CA GLY A 323 -13.58 -39.36 -7.20
C GLY A 323 -14.18 -39.58 -8.61
N ASP A 324 -15.35 -39.00 -8.95
CA ASP A 324 -16.09 -39.40 -10.17
C ASP A 324 -15.36 -38.99 -11.47
N PHE A 325 -14.76 -37.81 -11.44
CA PHE A 325 -13.93 -37.34 -12.52
C PHE A 325 -12.58 -38.06 -12.58
N GLN A 326 -11.96 -38.40 -11.45
CA GLN A 326 -10.75 -39.21 -11.41
C GLN A 326 -11.03 -40.61 -11.96
N THR A 327 -12.21 -41.18 -11.73
CA THR A 327 -12.62 -42.47 -12.32
C THR A 327 -12.78 -42.34 -13.85
N LYS A 328 -13.36 -41.22 -14.34
CA LYS A 328 -13.44 -40.91 -15.78
C LYS A 328 -12.05 -40.68 -16.38
N ILE A 329 -11.19 -39.94 -15.68
CA ILE A 329 -9.81 -39.65 -16.08
C ILE A 329 -8.99 -40.94 -16.07
N GLU A 330 -9.10 -41.82 -15.08
CA GLU A 330 -8.44 -43.13 -15.00
C GLU A 330 -8.88 -44.04 -16.15
N GLY A 331 -10.17 -44.06 -16.47
CA GLY A 331 -10.71 -44.78 -17.64
C GLY A 331 -10.10 -44.27 -18.95
N LEU A 332 -10.08 -42.96 -19.14
CA LEU A 332 -9.51 -42.31 -20.34
C LEU A 332 -7.98 -42.40 -20.38
N THR A 333 -7.31 -42.43 -19.23
CA THR A 333 -5.84 -42.57 -19.10
C THR A 333 -5.43 -44.00 -19.46
N ALA A 334 -6.27 -45.00 -19.18
CA ALA A 334 -6.06 -46.35 -19.66
C ALA A 334 -6.12 -46.44 -21.20
N ASP A 335 -6.97 -45.62 -21.84
CA ASP A 335 -7.01 -45.50 -23.30
C ASP A 335 -5.74 -44.82 -23.84
N LEU A 336 -5.23 -43.77 -23.18
CA LEU A 336 -3.96 -43.12 -23.54
C LEU A 336 -2.74 -44.03 -23.36
N LYS A 337 -2.79 -44.98 -22.43
CA LYS A 337 -1.72 -45.98 -22.29
C LYS A 337 -1.60 -46.89 -23.52
N ASN A 338 -2.71 -47.14 -24.21
CA ASN A 338 -2.73 -47.94 -25.44
C ASN A 338 -2.45 -47.10 -26.69
N ASP A 339 -2.92 -45.84 -26.71
CA ASP A 339 -2.66 -44.86 -27.75
C ASP A 339 -2.39 -43.47 -27.15
N PRO A 340 -1.10 -43.11 -26.94
CA PRO A 340 -0.71 -41.80 -26.40
C PRO A 340 -1.07 -40.61 -27.31
N THR A 341 -1.52 -40.87 -28.55
CA THR A 341 -1.92 -39.85 -29.53
C THR A 341 -3.44 -39.73 -29.67
N ASN A 342 -4.22 -40.38 -28.79
CA ASN A 342 -5.67 -40.28 -28.78
C ASN A 342 -6.15 -38.90 -28.32
N ARG A 343 -6.42 -38.03 -29.30
CA ARG A 343 -6.90 -36.66 -29.10
C ARG A 343 -8.18 -36.58 -28.27
N GLU A 344 -9.17 -37.43 -28.55
CA GLU A 344 -10.47 -37.39 -27.86
C GLU A 344 -10.30 -37.68 -26.36
N ALA A 345 -9.43 -38.63 -26.01
CA ALA A 345 -9.11 -38.93 -24.62
C ALA A 345 -8.35 -37.79 -23.93
N VAL A 346 -7.34 -37.19 -24.58
CA VAL A 346 -6.60 -36.03 -24.06
C VAL A 346 -7.53 -34.84 -23.80
N MET A 347 -8.34 -34.47 -24.79
CA MET A 347 -9.29 -33.36 -24.69
C MET A 347 -10.31 -33.61 -23.57
N ALA A 348 -10.83 -34.84 -23.45
CA ALA A 348 -11.75 -35.19 -22.39
C ALA A 348 -11.07 -35.14 -21.01
N ILE A 349 -9.85 -35.64 -20.85
CA ILE A 349 -9.10 -35.57 -19.58
C ILE A 349 -8.85 -34.11 -19.20
N ALA A 350 -8.30 -33.31 -20.12
CA ALA A 350 -7.99 -31.90 -19.88
C ALA A 350 -9.25 -31.09 -19.56
N GLN A 351 -10.38 -31.36 -20.22
CA GLN A 351 -11.66 -30.73 -19.90
C GLN A 351 -12.17 -31.14 -18.51
N ASN A 352 -12.02 -32.40 -18.11
CA ASN A 352 -12.40 -32.84 -16.76
C ASN A 352 -11.51 -32.18 -15.68
N TYR A 353 -10.20 -32.06 -15.91
CA TYR A 353 -9.31 -31.32 -15.03
C TYR A 353 -9.65 -29.82 -14.98
N ALA A 354 -9.91 -29.18 -16.14
CA ALA A 354 -10.34 -27.78 -16.19
C ALA A 354 -11.68 -27.55 -15.47
N ASN A 355 -12.62 -28.50 -15.54
CA ASN A 355 -13.90 -28.44 -14.82
C ASN A 355 -13.74 -28.59 -13.30
N MET A 356 -12.67 -29.24 -12.83
CA MET A 356 -12.25 -29.24 -11.42
C MET A 356 -11.52 -27.95 -11.01
N GLU A 357 -11.29 -27.02 -11.94
CA GLU A 357 -10.37 -25.89 -11.78
C GLU A 357 -8.91 -26.34 -11.47
N ASN A 358 -8.57 -27.57 -11.89
CA ASN A 358 -7.23 -28.13 -11.76
C ASN A 358 -6.43 -27.91 -13.03
N TYR A 359 -6.11 -26.64 -13.29
CA TYR A 359 -5.44 -26.20 -14.52
C TYR A 359 -4.01 -26.77 -14.73
N PRO A 360 -3.18 -27.00 -13.68
CA PRO A 360 -1.84 -27.56 -13.88
C PRO A 360 -1.83 -28.95 -14.52
N GLU A 361 -2.73 -29.84 -14.09
CA GLU A 361 -2.84 -31.21 -14.63
C GLU A 361 -3.49 -31.20 -16.02
N ALA A 362 -4.41 -30.27 -16.28
CA ALA A 362 -4.92 -30.03 -17.63
C ALA A 362 -3.81 -29.56 -18.57
N GLU A 363 -2.95 -28.65 -18.11
CA GLU A 363 -1.77 -28.19 -18.85
C GLU A 363 -0.77 -29.32 -19.10
N GLU A 364 -0.43 -30.11 -18.09
CA GLU A 364 0.54 -31.21 -18.21
C GLU A 364 0.11 -32.17 -19.32
N ILE A 365 -1.14 -32.65 -19.30
CA ILE A 365 -1.63 -33.61 -20.29
C ILE A 365 -1.69 -33.02 -21.72
N LEU A 366 -2.04 -31.74 -21.84
CA LEU A 366 -2.10 -31.04 -23.13
C LEU A 366 -0.70 -30.78 -23.69
N SER A 367 0.23 -30.37 -22.84
CA SER A 367 1.63 -30.13 -23.22
C SER A 367 2.31 -31.44 -23.64
N GLU A 368 2.14 -32.53 -22.88
CA GLU A 368 2.66 -33.86 -23.24
C GLU A 368 2.12 -34.32 -24.60
N TYR A 369 0.81 -34.22 -24.81
CA TYR A 369 0.20 -34.56 -26.10
C TYR A 369 0.77 -33.73 -27.25
N LEU A 370 0.90 -32.42 -27.07
CA LEU A 370 1.42 -31.51 -28.10
C LEU A 370 2.93 -31.70 -28.35
N THR A 371 3.68 -32.35 -27.46
CA THR A 371 5.05 -32.80 -27.78
C THR A 371 5.06 -33.98 -28.76
N LEU A 372 4.02 -34.83 -28.71
CA LEU A 372 3.87 -36.00 -29.59
C LEU A 372 3.20 -35.63 -30.93
N VAL A 373 2.20 -34.75 -30.88
CA VAL A 373 1.41 -34.29 -32.03
C VAL A 373 1.46 -32.76 -32.11
N PRO A 374 2.60 -32.17 -32.53
CA PRO A 374 2.80 -30.72 -32.48
C PRO A 374 1.89 -29.92 -33.42
N ASN A 375 1.34 -30.53 -34.46
CA ASN A 375 0.54 -29.82 -35.48
C ASN A 375 -0.97 -29.87 -35.21
N ASP A 376 -1.41 -30.31 -34.02
CA ASP A 376 -2.83 -30.29 -33.64
C ASP A 376 -3.25 -28.91 -33.14
N VAL A 377 -3.67 -28.07 -34.10
CA VAL A 377 -4.09 -26.69 -33.87
C VAL A 377 -5.31 -26.58 -32.94
N GLU A 378 -6.26 -27.53 -32.99
CA GLU A 378 -7.47 -27.46 -32.16
C GLU A 378 -7.13 -27.74 -30.68
N THR A 379 -6.29 -28.74 -30.43
CA THR A 379 -5.86 -29.06 -29.05
C THR A 379 -4.94 -27.98 -28.50
N ARG A 380 -4.07 -27.38 -29.34
CA ARG A 380 -3.25 -26.23 -28.94
C ARG A 380 -4.09 -25.00 -28.64
N PHE A 381 -5.17 -24.76 -29.38
CA PHE A 381 -6.11 -23.68 -29.05
C PHE A 381 -6.82 -23.92 -27.71
N PHE A 382 -7.25 -25.16 -27.45
CA PHE A 382 -7.82 -25.51 -26.15
C PHE A 382 -6.81 -25.32 -25.01
N TYR A 383 -5.54 -25.67 -25.23
CA TYR A 383 -4.45 -25.39 -24.29
C TYR A 383 -4.29 -23.89 -24.02
N ALA A 384 -4.31 -23.04 -25.04
CA ALA A 384 -4.27 -21.58 -24.86
C ALA A 384 -5.47 -21.08 -24.03
N LYS A 385 -6.67 -21.66 -24.17
CA LYS A 385 -7.83 -21.33 -23.33
C LYS A 385 -7.64 -21.75 -21.88
N VAL A 386 -7.10 -22.95 -21.63
CA VAL A 386 -6.80 -23.44 -20.27
C VAL A 386 -5.79 -22.51 -19.58
N LEU A 387 -4.71 -22.15 -20.27
CA LEU A 387 -3.71 -21.19 -19.78
C LEU A 387 -4.34 -19.81 -19.50
N SER A 388 -5.29 -19.37 -20.33
CA SER A 388 -6.03 -18.13 -20.11
C SER A 388 -6.90 -18.18 -18.85
N TYR A 389 -7.54 -19.33 -18.56
CA TYR A 389 -8.31 -19.52 -17.33
C TYR A 389 -7.42 -19.54 -16.09
N ASP A 390 -6.21 -20.11 -16.20
CA ASP A 390 -5.20 -20.11 -15.15
C ASP A 390 -4.46 -18.76 -14.99
N ARG A 391 -4.81 -17.77 -15.82
CA ARG A 391 -4.20 -16.42 -15.85
C ARG A 391 -2.73 -16.40 -16.25
N LEU A 392 -2.25 -17.46 -16.90
CA LEU A 392 -0.96 -17.53 -17.58
C LEU A 392 -1.07 -16.90 -18.97
N PHE A 393 -1.43 -15.61 -19.00
CA PHE A 393 -1.77 -14.90 -20.24
C PHE A 393 -0.64 -14.87 -21.25
N GLN A 394 0.61 -14.83 -20.78
CA GLN A 394 1.78 -14.84 -21.66
C GLN A 394 1.91 -16.17 -22.41
N ASP A 395 1.83 -17.29 -21.69
CA ASP A 395 1.96 -18.62 -22.30
C ASP A 395 0.75 -18.90 -23.20
N ALA A 396 -0.44 -18.45 -22.79
CA ALA A 396 -1.65 -18.50 -23.63
C ALA A 396 -1.46 -17.73 -24.95
N TYR A 397 -0.86 -16.54 -24.89
CA TYR A 397 -0.56 -15.71 -26.07
C TYR A 397 0.41 -16.41 -27.01
N ASP A 398 1.46 -17.04 -26.47
CA ASP A 398 2.46 -17.74 -27.28
C ASP A 398 1.84 -18.98 -27.96
N GLN A 399 1.00 -19.74 -27.25
CA GLN A 399 0.31 -20.90 -27.82
C GLN A 399 -0.71 -20.50 -28.91
N VAL A 400 -1.53 -19.46 -28.67
CA VAL A 400 -2.57 -19.06 -29.64
C VAL A 400 -1.97 -18.43 -30.90
N ASN A 401 -0.85 -17.71 -30.80
CA ASN A 401 -0.19 -17.18 -32.00
C ASN A 401 0.42 -18.29 -32.85
N GLN A 402 0.97 -19.33 -32.22
CA GLN A 402 1.40 -20.51 -32.96
C GLN A 402 0.23 -21.18 -33.69
N VAL A 403 -0.96 -21.24 -33.07
CA VAL A 403 -2.19 -21.71 -33.73
C VAL A 403 -2.52 -20.84 -34.95
N VAL A 404 -2.48 -19.51 -34.83
CA VAL A 404 -2.77 -18.59 -35.93
C VAL A 404 -1.75 -18.68 -37.07
N GLU A 405 -0.48 -18.94 -36.76
CA GLU A 405 0.59 -19.13 -37.77
C GLU A 405 0.46 -20.47 -38.52
N GLU A 406 0.08 -21.54 -37.82
CA GLU A 406 -0.03 -22.89 -38.38
C GLU A 406 -1.39 -23.16 -39.07
N ASP A 407 -2.43 -22.43 -38.68
CA ASP A 407 -3.78 -22.56 -39.24
C ASP A 407 -3.89 -21.92 -40.63
N ASN A 408 -4.22 -22.73 -41.63
CA ASN A 408 -4.52 -22.28 -42.99
C ASN A 408 -6.01 -21.98 -43.22
N THR A 409 -6.87 -22.22 -42.22
CA THR A 409 -8.34 -22.10 -42.35
C THR A 409 -8.88 -20.71 -42.03
N ASN A 410 -8.03 -19.81 -41.53
CA ASN A 410 -8.37 -18.43 -41.19
C ASN A 410 -9.49 -18.36 -40.14
N ASN A 411 -9.44 -19.24 -39.13
CA ASN A 411 -10.51 -19.37 -38.15
C ASN A 411 -10.65 -18.09 -37.28
N PRO A 412 -11.85 -17.46 -37.24
CA PRO A 412 -12.04 -16.21 -36.50
C PRO A 412 -11.87 -16.37 -34.98
N GLU A 413 -12.15 -17.54 -34.39
CA GLU A 413 -11.99 -17.74 -32.94
C GLU A 413 -10.53 -17.67 -32.50
N TYR A 414 -9.61 -18.22 -33.31
CA TYR A 414 -8.18 -18.22 -33.00
C TYR A 414 -7.61 -16.80 -33.06
N LYS A 415 -7.96 -16.07 -34.11
CA LYS A 415 -7.55 -14.69 -34.32
C LYS A 415 -8.14 -13.74 -33.29
N LEU A 416 -9.39 -13.98 -32.87
CA LEU A 416 -10.03 -13.18 -31.82
C LEU A 416 -9.27 -13.31 -30.49
N LEU A 417 -8.99 -14.54 -30.04
CA LEU A 417 -8.26 -14.76 -28.79
C LEU A 417 -6.82 -14.21 -28.86
N ALA A 418 -6.12 -14.42 -29.98
CA ALA A 418 -4.78 -13.86 -30.20
C ALA A 418 -4.78 -12.33 -30.17
N GLY A 419 -5.75 -11.70 -30.84
CA GLY A 419 -5.95 -10.25 -30.83
C GLY A 419 -6.26 -9.69 -29.45
N GLN A 420 -7.15 -10.33 -28.70
CA GLN A 420 -7.49 -9.95 -27.32
C GLN A 420 -6.28 -10.03 -26.39
N LEU A 421 -5.57 -11.16 -26.38
CA LEU A 421 -4.39 -11.35 -25.54
C LEU A 421 -3.26 -10.38 -25.93
N GLY A 422 -3.06 -10.11 -27.23
CA GLY A 422 -2.07 -9.14 -27.69
C GLY A 422 -2.36 -7.71 -27.21
N VAL A 423 -3.62 -7.26 -27.29
CA VAL A 423 -4.02 -5.93 -26.79
C VAL A 423 -3.97 -5.86 -25.26
N TRP A 424 -4.35 -6.93 -24.54
CA TRP A 424 -4.28 -6.97 -23.07
C TRP A 424 -2.85 -6.99 -22.54
N LEU A 425 -1.93 -7.71 -23.21
CA LEU A 425 -0.53 -7.79 -22.83
C LEU A 425 0.33 -6.66 -23.41
N ASN A 426 -0.24 -5.81 -24.26
CA ASN A 426 0.46 -4.77 -25.00
C ASN A 426 1.65 -5.34 -25.82
N LYS A 427 1.39 -6.45 -26.54
CA LYS A 427 2.37 -7.19 -27.36
C LYS A 427 1.93 -7.27 -28.81
N ASP A 428 2.90 -7.09 -29.70
CA ASP A 428 2.75 -7.10 -31.18
C ASP A 428 1.44 -6.45 -31.64
N LEU A 429 1.18 -5.23 -31.15
CA LEU A 429 -0.11 -4.54 -31.33
C LEU A 429 -0.56 -4.44 -32.79
N GLU A 430 0.39 -4.36 -33.73
CA GLU A 430 0.11 -4.34 -35.17
C GLU A 430 -0.44 -5.68 -35.67
N ALA A 431 0.13 -6.80 -35.20
CA ALA A 431 -0.36 -8.14 -35.51
C ALA A 431 -1.70 -8.42 -34.81
N ALA A 432 -1.85 -7.99 -33.56
CA ALA A 432 -3.10 -8.10 -32.82
C ALA A 432 -4.23 -7.31 -33.51
N GLU A 433 -3.94 -6.07 -33.95
CA GLU A 433 -4.88 -5.27 -34.74
C GLU A 433 -5.26 -5.95 -36.04
N GLN A 434 -4.30 -6.47 -36.79
CA GLN A 434 -4.57 -7.17 -38.04
C GLN A 434 -5.44 -8.42 -37.82
N ASN A 435 -5.15 -9.21 -36.78
CA ASN A 435 -5.96 -10.38 -36.42
C ASN A 435 -7.41 -9.99 -36.11
N LEU A 436 -7.62 -8.90 -35.36
CA LEU A 436 -8.97 -8.41 -35.04
C LEU A 436 -9.70 -7.86 -36.28
N LEU A 437 -8.98 -7.19 -37.17
CA LEU A 437 -9.55 -6.72 -38.44
C LEU A 437 -9.94 -7.90 -39.34
N ASP A 438 -9.12 -8.95 -39.42
CA ASP A 438 -9.43 -10.17 -40.18
C ASP A 438 -10.67 -10.89 -39.63
N VAL A 439 -10.92 -10.80 -38.31
CA VAL A 439 -12.18 -11.28 -37.69
C VAL A 439 -13.35 -10.43 -38.16
N LEU A 440 -13.22 -9.10 -38.18
CA LEU A 440 -14.27 -8.20 -38.66
C LEU A 440 -14.54 -8.30 -40.17
N ASP A 441 -13.56 -8.71 -40.97
CA ASP A 441 -13.77 -8.96 -42.40
C ASP A 441 -14.68 -10.18 -42.63
N GLN A 442 -14.66 -11.16 -41.72
CA GLN A 442 -15.52 -12.35 -41.76
C GLN A 442 -16.85 -12.13 -41.05
N ASP A 443 -16.81 -11.48 -39.89
CA ASP A 443 -17.95 -11.18 -39.03
C ASP A 443 -17.91 -9.68 -38.64
N PRO A 444 -18.48 -8.78 -39.47
CA PRO A 444 -18.41 -7.33 -39.28
C PRO A 444 -19.03 -6.82 -37.97
N ASP A 445 -19.90 -7.64 -37.37
CA ASP A 445 -20.65 -7.35 -36.15
C ASP A 445 -20.07 -8.11 -34.95
N ASN A 446 -18.85 -8.65 -35.05
CA ASN A 446 -18.20 -9.33 -33.94
C ASN A 446 -17.91 -8.35 -32.78
N LEU A 447 -18.76 -8.41 -31.75
CA LEU A 447 -18.75 -7.49 -30.62
C LEU A 447 -17.39 -7.44 -29.91
N TYR A 448 -16.79 -8.59 -29.64
CA TYR A 448 -15.53 -8.67 -28.92
C TYR A 448 -14.35 -8.11 -29.72
N ALA A 449 -14.33 -8.32 -31.05
CA ALA A 449 -13.33 -7.71 -31.91
C ALA A 449 -13.46 -6.18 -31.95
N LEU A 450 -14.69 -5.65 -32.06
CA LEU A 450 -14.95 -4.21 -32.04
C LEU A 450 -14.54 -3.56 -30.71
N ILE A 451 -14.88 -4.18 -29.57
CA ILE A 451 -14.51 -3.67 -28.24
C ILE A 451 -12.99 -3.70 -28.05
N THR A 452 -12.33 -4.77 -28.52
CA THR A 452 -10.88 -4.91 -28.38
C THR A 452 -10.13 -3.90 -29.25
N LEU A 453 -10.57 -3.67 -30.50
CA LEU A 453 -10.02 -2.61 -31.36
C LEU A 453 -10.28 -1.21 -30.81
N GLY A 454 -11.46 -0.97 -30.24
CA GLY A 454 -11.75 0.28 -29.54
C GLY A 454 -10.78 0.50 -28.37
N SER A 455 -10.53 -0.54 -27.58
CA SER A 455 -9.62 -0.51 -26.42
C SER A 455 -8.17 -0.27 -26.84
N LEU A 456 -7.72 -0.90 -27.94
CA LEU A 456 -6.42 -0.65 -28.54
C LEU A 456 -6.26 0.82 -28.98
N ASN A 457 -7.29 1.40 -29.59
CA ASN A 457 -7.25 2.79 -30.04
C ASN A 457 -7.20 3.77 -28.85
N VAL A 458 -7.86 3.46 -27.73
CA VAL A 458 -7.69 4.21 -26.47
C VAL A 458 -6.24 4.14 -25.98
N GLN A 459 -5.62 2.95 -25.96
CA GLN A 459 -4.21 2.81 -25.56
C GLN A 459 -3.25 3.64 -26.44
N ARG A 460 -3.58 3.82 -27.73
CA ARG A 460 -2.81 4.64 -28.68
C ARG A 460 -3.15 6.14 -28.63
N ASN A 461 -3.98 6.59 -27.69
CA ASN A 461 -4.53 7.94 -27.60
C ASN A 461 -5.27 8.40 -28.88
N MET A 462 -5.92 7.46 -29.57
CA MET A 462 -6.70 7.69 -30.80
C MET A 462 -8.20 7.67 -30.49
N SER A 463 -8.64 8.52 -29.56
CA SER A 463 -10.04 8.60 -29.10
C SER A 463 -11.10 8.71 -30.20
N GLY A 464 -10.79 9.39 -31.32
CA GLY A 464 -11.70 9.45 -32.48
C GLY A 464 -11.91 8.10 -33.16
N SER A 465 -10.85 7.33 -33.34
CA SER A 465 -10.92 5.97 -33.91
C SER A 465 -11.59 5.00 -32.94
N ALA A 466 -11.26 5.09 -31.65
CA ALA A 466 -11.89 4.30 -30.59
C ALA A 466 -13.41 4.51 -30.54
N GLU A 467 -13.88 5.74 -30.71
CA GLU A 467 -15.30 6.08 -30.71
C GLU A 467 -16.05 5.46 -31.89
N VAL A 468 -15.43 5.37 -33.07
CA VAL A 468 -16.03 4.68 -34.23
C VAL A 468 -16.24 3.20 -33.91
N TYR A 469 -15.25 2.52 -33.34
CA TYR A 469 -15.39 1.10 -32.96
C TYR A 469 -16.39 0.91 -31.82
N ALA A 470 -16.39 1.78 -30.81
CA ALA A 470 -17.36 1.74 -29.71
C ALA A 470 -18.80 2.01 -30.20
N GLN A 471 -18.99 2.89 -31.19
CA GLN A 471 -20.30 3.13 -31.79
C GLN A 471 -20.79 1.91 -32.54
N ARG A 472 -19.93 1.29 -33.36
CA ARG A 472 -20.25 0.02 -34.05
C ARG A 472 -20.56 -1.10 -33.06
N ALA A 473 -19.78 -1.24 -32.00
CA ALA A 473 -20.06 -2.23 -30.94
C ALA A 473 -21.41 -1.96 -30.25
N ALA A 474 -21.78 -0.68 -30.07
CA ALA A 474 -23.07 -0.30 -29.49
C ALA A 474 -24.25 -0.63 -30.40
N GLU A 475 -24.06 -0.65 -31.72
CA GLU A 475 -25.08 -1.11 -32.68
C GLU A 475 -25.35 -2.61 -32.56
N VAL A 476 -24.34 -3.40 -32.15
CA VAL A 476 -24.45 -4.85 -31.91
C VAL A 476 -25.05 -5.14 -30.53
N ASP A 477 -24.40 -4.66 -29.47
CA ASP A 477 -24.86 -4.80 -28.08
C ASP A 477 -24.42 -3.60 -27.23
N ALA A 478 -25.29 -2.59 -27.15
CA ALA A 478 -25.09 -1.39 -26.35
C ALA A 478 -24.93 -1.64 -24.83
N GLN A 479 -25.27 -2.81 -24.31
CA GLN A 479 -25.26 -3.12 -22.87
C GLN A 479 -24.17 -4.07 -22.44
N ASN A 480 -23.32 -4.47 -23.38
CA ASN A 480 -22.17 -5.26 -23.05
C ASN A 480 -21.33 -4.53 -21.98
N PRO A 481 -21.04 -5.17 -20.82
CA PRO A 481 -20.27 -4.53 -19.75
C PRO A 481 -18.90 -4.02 -20.21
N ASP A 482 -18.26 -4.73 -21.15
CA ASP A 482 -16.95 -4.38 -21.68
C ASP A 482 -17.05 -3.18 -22.64
N LEU A 483 -18.16 -3.04 -23.38
CA LEU A 483 -18.44 -1.84 -24.18
C LEU A 483 -18.67 -0.61 -23.30
N ILE A 484 -19.48 -0.74 -22.23
CA ILE A 484 -19.71 0.36 -21.28
C ILE A 484 -18.37 0.77 -20.65
N THR A 485 -17.53 -0.20 -20.32
CA THR A 485 -16.17 0.05 -19.83
C THR A 485 -15.34 0.82 -20.86
N LEU A 486 -15.33 0.39 -22.12
CA LEU A 486 -14.66 1.09 -23.21
C LEU A 486 -15.18 2.52 -23.41
N GLN A 487 -16.50 2.74 -23.38
CA GLN A 487 -17.08 4.08 -23.53
C GLN A 487 -16.67 5.01 -22.38
N ASN A 488 -16.64 4.50 -21.14
CA ASN A 488 -16.14 5.25 -20.00
C ASN A 488 -14.65 5.58 -20.15
N LEU A 489 -13.83 4.65 -20.65
CA LEU A 489 -12.41 4.90 -20.94
C LEU A 489 -12.23 6.00 -22.00
N ILE A 490 -13.01 5.97 -23.09
CA ILE A 490 -12.98 6.99 -24.14
C ILE A 490 -13.37 8.37 -23.57
N GLN A 491 -14.41 8.45 -22.74
CA GLN A 491 -14.82 9.72 -22.12
C GLN A 491 -13.79 10.24 -21.13
N ALA A 492 -13.18 9.36 -20.33
CA ALA A 492 -12.10 9.72 -19.42
C ALA A 492 -10.87 10.24 -20.18
N GLU A 493 -10.51 9.61 -21.30
CA GLU A 493 -9.41 10.05 -22.17
C GLU A 493 -9.71 11.43 -22.78
N LYS A 494 -10.91 11.65 -23.32
CA LYS A 494 -11.31 12.96 -23.86
C LYS A 494 -11.27 14.07 -22.80
N ALA A 495 -11.77 13.79 -21.60
CA ALA A 495 -11.72 14.73 -20.49
C ALA A 495 -10.27 15.02 -20.06
N ARG A 496 -9.40 14.00 -20.07
CA ARG A 496 -7.97 14.14 -19.81
C ARG A 496 -7.30 15.00 -20.88
N VAL A 497 -7.47 14.71 -22.17
CA VAL A 497 -6.85 15.48 -23.26
C VAL A 497 -7.26 16.96 -23.20
N LYS A 498 -8.54 17.24 -22.96
CA LYS A 498 -9.02 18.62 -22.80
C LYS A 498 -8.40 19.32 -21.57
N ARG A 499 -8.22 18.58 -20.47
CA ARG A 499 -7.58 19.09 -19.26
C ARG A 499 -6.08 19.35 -19.48
N ASP A 500 -5.39 18.43 -20.13
CA ASP A 500 -3.97 18.54 -20.46
C ASP A 500 -3.73 19.76 -21.38
N GLU A 501 -4.63 20.04 -22.32
CA GLU A 501 -4.54 21.25 -23.16
C GLU A 501 -4.70 22.56 -22.36
N ILE A 502 -5.61 22.59 -21.38
CA ILE A 502 -5.81 23.74 -20.50
C ILE A 502 -4.60 23.94 -19.57
N LEU A 503 -4.05 22.85 -19.04
CA LEU A 503 -2.86 22.88 -18.17
C LEU A 503 -1.60 23.32 -18.94
N LEU A 504 -1.41 22.84 -20.18
CA LEU A 504 -0.29 23.25 -21.01
C LEU A 504 -0.31 24.78 -21.26
N LYS A 505 -1.49 25.34 -21.55
CA LYS A 505 -1.66 26.79 -21.72
C LYS A 505 -1.39 27.58 -20.42
N LEU A 506 -1.66 26.99 -19.26
CA LEU A 506 -1.33 27.57 -17.96
C LEU A 506 0.18 27.50 -17.68
N GLU A 507 0.85 26.42 -18.08
CA GLU A 507 2.32 26.31 -18.01
C GLU A 507 3.00 27.34 -18.91
N ASP A 508 2.55 27.50 -20.15
CA ASP A 508 3.03 28.56 -21.05
C ASP A 508 2.84 29.95 -20.42
N ALA A 509 1.71 30.17 -19.72
CA ALA A 509 1.47 31.43 -19.01
C ALA A 509 2.40 31.65 -17.81
N ARG A 510 2.79 30.58 -17.10
CA ARG A 510 3.79 30.64 -16.02
C ARG A 510 5.19 30.97 -16.56
N GLU A 511 5.53 30.50 -17.76
CA GLU A 511 6.77 30.91 -18.43
C GLU A 511 6.77 32.42 -18.75
N LEU A 512 5.64 32.97 -19.21
CA LEU A 512 5.50 34.42 -19.41
C LEU A 512 5.74 35.23 -18.11
N VAL A 513 5.26 34.72 -16.97
CA VAL A 513 5.52 35.33 -15.64
C VAL A 513 7.01 35.30 -15.31
N ASN A 514 7.71 34.19 -15.58
CA ASN A 514 9.16 34.09 -15.36
C ASN A 514 9.97 35.03 -16.27
N GLU A 515 9.46 35.34 -17.47
CA GLU A 515 10.02 36.35 -18.37
C GLU A 515 9.72 37.81 -17.93
N GLY A 516 8.94 37.99 -16.86
CA GLY A 516 8.51 39.30 -16.36
C GLY A 516 7.34 39.92 -17.14
N ARG A 517 6.68 39.15 -18.02
CA ARG A 517 5.55 39.60 -18.85
C ARG A 517 4.21 39.27 -18.18
N CYS A 518 4.06 39.74 -16.94
CA CYS A 518 2.95 39.38 -16.06
C CYS A 518 1.57 39.81 -16.61
N ASP A 519 1.47 40.95 -17.29
CA ASP A 519 0.23 41.44 -17.93
C ASP A 519 -0.33 40.47 -18.98
N GLU A 520 0.55 39.81 -19.73
CA GLU A 520 0.17 38.89 -20.81
C GLU A 520 -0.27 37.52 -20.29
N ALA A 521 0.13 37.16 -19.07
CA ALA A 521 -0.21 35.90 -18.43
C ALA A 521 -1.63 35.89 -17.83
N ILE A 522 -2.12 37.04 -17.32
CA ILE A 522 -3.41 37.15 -16.60
C ILE A 522 -4.60 36.52 -17.36
N PRO A 523 -4.82 36.75 -18.68
CA PRO A 523 -5.95 36.15 -19.40
C PRO A 523 -5.97 34.62 -19.40
N TYR A 524 -4.79 33.97 -19.33
CA TYR A 524 -4.68 32.51 -19.31
C TYR A 524 -5.09 31.93 -17.95
N PHE A 525 -4.72 32.60 -16.86
CA PHE A 525 -5.14 32.24 -15.51
C PHE A 525 -6.65 32.43 -15.33
N LEU A 526 -7.22 33.51 -15.85
CA LEU A 526 -8.68 33.74 -15.84
C LEU A 526 -9.43 32.69 -16.66
N ASN A 527 -8.91 32.31 -17.84
CA ASN A 527 -9.49 31.23 -18.64
C ASN A 527 -9.45 29.88 -17.90
N TYR A 528 -8.38 29.58 -17.16
CA TYR A 528 -8.32 28.39 -16.31
C TYR A 528 -9.40 28.40 -15.21
N MET A 529 -9.62 29.56 -14.56
CA MET A 529 -10.68 29.73 -13.57
C MET A 529 -12.08 29.51 -14.16
N ASP A 530 -12.32 30.00 -15.38
CA ASP A 530 -13.64 29.90 -16.02
C ASP A 530 -13.93 28.53 -16.68
N SER A 531 -12.90 27.78 -17.04
CA SER A 531 -13.02 26.55 -17.86
C SER A 531 -12.95 25.23 -17.07
N THR A 532 -12.72 25.30 -15.76
CA THR A 532 -12.57 24.11 -14.90
C THR A 532 -13.74 23.98 -13.92
N ASP A 533 -14.23 22.75 -13.73
CA ASP A 533 -15.18 22.42 -12.65
C ASP A 533 -14.47 22.17 -11.29
N LEU A 534 -13.16 22.43 -11.24
CA LEU A 534 -12.34 22.23 -10.05
C LEU A 534 -12.55 23.38 -9.07
N PRO A 535 -12.58 23.11 -7.75
CA PRO A 535 -12.60 24.19 -6.77
C PRO A 535 -11.31 25.00 -6.90
N ILE A 536 -11.47 26.30 -7.16
CA ILE A 536 -10.35 27.25 -7.14
C ILE A 536 -10.01 27.50 -5.68
N ASP A 537 -8.90 26.92 -5.24
CA ASP A 537 -8.45 27.02 -3.86
C ASP A 537 -7.70 28.34 -3.60
N ALA A 538 -7.47 28.62 -2.32
CA ALA A 538 -6.73 29.81 -1.90
C ALA A 538 -5.31 29.86 -2.48
N ALA A 539 -4.70 28.71 -2.78
CA ALA A 539 -3.35 28.63 -3.36
C ALA A 539 -3.34 29.18 -4.80
N PHE A 540 -4.31 28.81 -5.63
CA PHE A 540 -4.44 29.36 -6.98
C PHE A 540 -4.76 30.87 -6.96
N LYS A 541 -5.65 31.31 -6.06
CA LYS A 541 -5.94 32.75 -5.89
C LYS A 541 -4.70 33.53 -5.45
N THR A 542 -3.85 32.95 -4.59
CA THR A 542 -2.58 33.54 -4.16
C THR A 542 -1.57 33.63 -5.31
N GLU A 543 -1.49 32.59 -6.14
CA GLU A 543 -0.66 32.61 -7.36
C GLU A 543 -1.09 33.75 -8.29
N LEU A 544 -2.39 33.89 -8.55
CA LEU A 544 -2.94 34.97 -9.37
C LEU A 544 -2.72 36.37 -8.74
N ALA A 545 -2.88 36.49 -7.42
CA ALA A 545 -2.58 37.74 -6.70
C ALA A 545 -1.10 38.14 -6.84
N SER A 546 -0.16 37.19 -6.79
CA SER A 546 1.26 37.49 -7.00
C SER A 546 1.57 37.94 -8.43
N ILE A 547 0.85 37.43 -9.42
CA ILE A 547 0.92 37.88 -10.82
C ILE A 547 0.37 39.31 -10.97
N TYR A 548 -0.75 39.64 -10.30
CA TYR A 548 -1.26 41.01 -10.26
C TYR A 548 -0.28 41.98 -9.59
N ILE A 549 0.40 41.57 -8.52
CA ILE A 549 1.46 42.37 -7.88
C ILE A 549 2.63 42.61 -8.85
N CYS A 550 3.05 41.58 -9.59
CA CYS A 550 4.09 41.69 -10.62
C CYS A 550 3.69 42.65 -11.76
N ALA A 551 2.41 42.65 -12.14
CA ALA A 551 1.82 43.58 -13.10
C ALA A 551 1.57 45.00 -12.55
N GLU A 552 1.94 45.26 -11.29
CA GLU A 552 1.66 46.51 -10.56
C GLU A 552 0.16 46.84 -10.42
N ASP A 553 -0.73 45.86 -10.61
CA ASP A 553 -2.18 45.97 -10.35
C ASP A 553 -2.51 45.58 -8.91
N TYR A 554 -2.09 46.44 -7.97
CA TYR A 554 -2.26 46.22 -6.54
C TYR A 554 -3.74 46.15 -6.10
N TYR A 555 -4.65 46.77 -6.84
CA TYR A 555 -6.09 46.76 -6.50
C TYR A 555 -6.73 45.39 -6.75
N SER A 556 -6.44 44.76 -7.89
CA SER A 556 -6.90 43.40 -8.19
C SER A 556 -6.27 42.37 -7.25
N ALA A 557 -5.01 42.57 -6.85
CA ALA A 557 -4.34 41.74 -5.85
C ALA A 557 -4.98 41.87 -4.46
N LEU A 558 -5.33 43.09 -4.02
CA LEU A 558 -6.03 43.32 -2.75
C LEU A 558 -7.41 42.67 -2.73
N ASP A 559 -8.20 42.78 -3.80
CA ASP A 559 -9.53 42.15 -3.89
C ASP A 559 -9.45 40.63 -3.76
N LEU A 560 -8.44 39.99 -4.37
CA LEU A 560 -8.21 38.55 -4.21
C LEU A 560 -7.83 38.18 -2.78
N TYR A 561 -6.98 38.97 -2.11
CA TYR A 561 -6.64 38.71 -0.71
C TYR A 561 -7.82 38.98 0.24
N ASP A 562 -8.67 39.96 -0.04
CA ASP A 562 -9.93 40.18 0.69
C ASP A 562 -10.85 38.95 0.55
N GLN A 563 -11.02 38.44 -0.67
CA GLN A 563 -11.79 37.20 -0.91
C GLN A 563 -11.20 35.97 -0.19
N ILE A 564 -9.87 35.82 -0.19
CA ILE A 564 -9.20 34.72 0.53
C ILE A 564 -9.47 34.83 2.04
N LEU A 565 -9.34 36.03 2.61
CA LEU A 565 -9.51 36.26 4.04
C LEU A 565 -10.97 36.19 4.50
N ASP A 566 -11.92 36.54 3.64
CA ASP A 566 -13.37 36.38 3.89
C ASP A 566 -13.80 34.89 3.88
N GLU A 567 -13.14 34.05 3.07
CA GLU A 567 -13.39 32.61 3.01
C GLU A 567 -12.77 31.86 4.21
N ASP A 568 -11.47 32.06 4.45
CA ASP A 568 -10.76 31.50 5.59
C ASP A 568 -9.60 32.43 5.99
N TYR A 569 -9.69 32.98 7.21
CA TYR A 569 -8.65 33.87 7.72
C TYR A 569 -7.34 33.09 7.91
N SER A 570 -6.28 33.55 7.24
CA SER A 570 -4.92 33.07 7.42
C SER A 570 -3.99 34.22 7.71
N TYR A 571 -3.20 34.07 8.77
CA TYR A 571 -2.18 35.03 9.19
C TYR A 571 -1.22 35.39 8.02
N GLU A 572 -0.80 34.39 7.23
CA GLU A 572 0.07 34.60 6.06
C GLU A 572 -0.62 35.39 4.94
N SER A 573 -1.92 35.18 4.72
CA SER A 573 -2.69 35.93 3.72
C SER A 573 -2.89 37.38 4.16
N ALA A 574 -3.14 37.62 5.45
CA ALA A 574 -3.26 38.96 6.02
C ALA A 574 -1.91 39.70 6.00
N LYS A 575 -0.81 39.01 6.26
CA LYS A 575 0.56 39.54 6.11
C LYS A 575 0.88 39.96 4.68
N ASN A 576 0.57 39.12 3.69
CA ASN A 576 0.80 39.46 2.29
C ASN A 576 -0.05 40.66 1.84
N ARG A 577 -1.29 40.75 2.31
CA ARG A 577 -2.15 41.92 2.09
C ARG A 577 -1.56 43.21 2.69
N ALA A 578 -1.05 43.16 3.92
CA ALA A 578 -0.38 44.29 4.57
C ALA A 578 0.89 44.75 3.81
N LYS A 579 1.64 43.79 3.24
CA LYS A 579 2.79 44.07 2.36
C LYS A 579 2.37 44.83 1.10
N ILE A 580 1.23 44.48 0.49
CA ILE A 580 0.70 45.23 -0.67
C ILE A 580 0.45 46.69 -0.30
N LEU A 581 -0.16 46.97 0.86
CA LEU A 581 -0.38 48.34 1.33
C LEU A 581 0.93 49.11 1.55
N TYR A 582 1.95 48.43 2.07
CA TYR A 582 3.30 49.00 2.20
C TYR A 582 3.92 49.36 0.85
N TYR A 583 3.76 48.51 -0.18
CA TYR A 583 4.21 48.78 -1.54
C TYR A 583 3.42 49.89 -2.24
N MET A 584 2.13 50.05 -1.92
CA MET A 584 1.29 51.16 -2.35
C MET A 584 1.62 52.50 -1.65
N GLU A 585 2.61 52.52 -0.77
CA GLU A 585 3.00 53.68 0.06
C GLU A 585 1.89 54.19 1.01
N ASP A 586 0.87 53.37 1.30
CA ASP A 586 -0.09 53.65 2.36
C ASP A 586 0.51 53.31 3.73
N ASN A 587 1.41 54.17 4.20
CA ASN A 587 2.14 53.96 5.45
C ASN A 587 1.19 53.86 6.66
N THR A 588 0.02 54.51 6.61
CA THR A 588 -0.98 54.48 7.68
C THR A 588 -1.78 53.19 7.71
N GLY A 589 -2.21 52.70 6.55
CA GLY A 589 -2.86 51.40 6.41
C GLY A 589 -1.92 50.25 6.77
N ALA A 590 -0.70 50.29 6.22
CA ALA A 590 0.34 49.31 6.50
C ALA A 590 0.71 49.27 8.00
N GLN A 591 0.86 50.42 8.66
CA GLN A 591 1.15 50.46 10.10
C GLN A 591 0.05 49.75 10.91
N ASN A 592 -1.22 50.08 10.67
CA ASN A 592 -2.33 49.48 11.42
C ASN A 592 -2.39 47.96 11.23
N GLU A 593 -2.17 47.49 9.99
CA GLU A 593 -2.23 46.05 9.68
C GLU A 593 -1.03 45.30 10.25
N PHE A 594 0.20 45.82 10.11
CA PHE A 594 1.37 45.20 10.72
C PHE A 594 1.37 45.26 12.25
N GLU A 595 0.81 46.31 12.87
CA GLU A 595 0.60 46.34 14.33
C GLU A 595 -0.42 45.28 14.78
N THR A 596 -1.48 45.07 13.99
CA THR A 596 -2.47 44.01 14.25
C THR A 596 -1.84 42.62 14.13
N LEU A 597 -1.09 42.39 13.05
CA LEU A 597 -0.37 41.13 12.83
C LEU A 597 0.71 40.87 13.88
N TYR A 598 1.42 41.91 14.31
CA TYR A 598 2.41 41.80 15.38
C TYR A 598 1.76 41.53 16.75
N ALA A 599 0.55 42.05 16.99
CA ALA A 599 -0.20 41.74 18.20
C ALA A 599 -0.74 40.29 18.20
N GLU A 600 -1.02 39.73 17.02
CA GLU A 600 -1.46 38.35 16.84
C GLU A 600 -0.30 37.35 16.95
N ASP A 601 0.81 37.59 16.25
CA ASP A 601 2.06 36.84 16.39
C ASP A 601 3.25 37.80 16.42
N SER A 602 3.79 38.01 17.62
CA SER A 602 4.95 38.85 17.87
C SER A 602 6.29 38.16 17.60
N THR A 603 6.28 36.94 17.06
CA THR A 603 7.47 36.17 16.72
C THR A 603 7.73 36.10 15.22
N ASP A 604 6.79 36.55 14.38
CA ASP A 604 7.01 36.63 12.93
C ASP A 604 8.01 37.74 12.61
N GLN A 605 9.22 37.31 12.22
CA GLN A 605 10.34 38.19 11.93
C GLN A 605 10.12 39.05 10.69
N GLU A 606 9.35 38.57 9.72
CA GLU A 606 9.01 39.33 8.51
C GLU A 606 8.06 40.47 8.89
N VAL A 607 7.06 40.21 9.74
CA VAL A 607 6.19 41.25 10.30
C VAL A 607 6.97 42.25 11.14
N ILE A 608 7.89 41.78 11.99
CA ILE A 608 8.75 42.67 12.80
C ILE A 608 9.64 43.54 11.89
N LEU A 609 10.19 42.97 10.82
CA LEU A 609 10.99 43.71 9.83
C LEU A 609 10.15 44.82 9.18
N PHE A 610 9.01 44.47 8.58
CA PHE A 610 8.16 45.44 7.89
C PHE A 610 7.58 46.48 8.85
N LEU A 611 7.28 46.10 10.09
CA LEU A 611 6.85 47.04 11.13
C LEU A 611 7.99 47.99 11.54
N GLY A 612 9.22 47.49 11.67
CA GLY A 612 10.42 48.31 11.88
C GLY A 612 10.66 49.30 10.74
N ASP A 613 10.48 48.85 9.49
CA ASP A 613 10.57 49.68 8.29
C ASP A 613 9.49 50.76 8.26
N VAL A 614 8.25 50.41 8.59
CA VAL A 614 7.15 51.37 8.70
C VAL A 614 7.41 52.37 9.82
N TYR A 615 7.89 51.95 11.00
CA TYR A 615 8.28 52.86 12.08
C TYR A 615 9.44 53.78 11.68
N SER A 616 10.43 53.26 10.94
CA SER A 616 11.54 54.05 10.41
C SER A 616 11.06 55.11 9.43
N ARG A 617 10.18 54.74 8.47
CA ARG A 617 9.50 55.68 7.54
C ARG A 617 8.69 56.74 8.29
N ASN A 618 8.06 56.35 9.40
CA ASN A 618 7.29 57.24 10.28
C ASN A 618 8.16 58.00 11.31
N LYS A 619 9.49 57.83 11.29
CA LYS A 619 10.51 58.51 12.12
C LYS A 619 10.47 58.15 13.61
N GLU A 620 9.96 56.97 13.94
CA GLU A 620 9.92 56.42 15.30
C GLU A 620 11.15 55.53 15.57
N TYR A 621 12.34 56.12 15.56
CA TYR A 621 13.61 55.38 15.51
C TYR A 621 13.86 54.46 16.72
N ASP A 622 13.40 54.81 17.92
CA ASP A 622 13.53 53.95 19.10
C ASP A 622 12.68 52.68 18.96
N LYS A 623 11.51 52.78 18.32
CA LYS A 623 10.66 51.62 18.04
C LYS A 623 11.22 50.80 16.88
N ALA A 624 11.71 51.47 15.83
CA ALA A 624 12.38 50.81 14.72
C ALA A 624 13.61 50.03 15.19
N LEU A 625 14.43 50.63 16.07
CA LEU A 625 15.60 49.98 16.66
C LEU A 625 15.17 48.75 17.48
N GLN A 626 14.15 48.88 18.33
CA GLN A 626 13.62 47.73 19.09
C GLN A 626 13.16 46.60 18.18
N MET A 627 12.46 46.92 17.09
CA MET A 627 11.99 45.89 16.14
C MET A 627 13.17 45.22 15.42
N TYR A 628 14.15 45.99 14.94
CA TYR A 628 15.32 45.42 14.27
C TYR A 628 16.20 44.61 15.22
N GLU A 629 16.45 45.08 16.45
CA GLU A 629 17.19 44.33 17.47
C GLU A 629 16.50 43.01 17.85
N MET A 630 15.16 42.95 17.78
CA MET A 630 14.43 41.69 18.03
C MET A 630 14.71 40.61 16.99
N ILE A 631 15.13 40.99 15.78
CA ILE A 631 15.34 40.06 14.65
C ILE A 631 16.79 40.05 14.14
N GLU A 632 17.66 40.93 14.60
CA GLU A 632 19.05 41.11 14.16
C GLU A 632 19.83 39.80 14.01
N ASP A 633 19.73 38.92 15.01
CA ASP A 633 20.46 37.64 15.05
C ASP A 633 19.76 36.48 14.33
N THR A 634 18.49 36.66 13.99
CA THR A 634 17.60 35.56 13.58
C THR A 634 16.98 35.74 12.20
N ALA A 635 17.06 36.95 11.66
CA ALA A 635 16.68 37.29 10.31
C ALA A 635 17.68 36.73 9.29
N PRO A 636 17.24 36.41 8.07
CA PRO A 636 18.11 36.12 6.94
C PRO A 636 19.12 37.25 6.67
N GLU A 637 20.35 36.89 6.28
CA GLU A 637 21.41 37.87 5.97
C GLU A 637 20.97 38.84 4.86
N GLU A 638 20.14 38.40 3.92
CA GLU A 638 19.63 39.21 2.80
C GLU A 638 18.73 40.37 3.23
N TRP A 639 18.25 40.38 4.48
CA TRP A 639 17.44 41.48 5.00
C TRP A 639 18.28 42.66 5.47
N ASP A 640 19.61 42.50 5.53
CA ASP A 640 20.57 43.55 5.87
C ASP A 640 20.21 44.29 7.18
N ILE A 641 19.80 43.55 8.22
CA ILE A 641 19.32 44.14 9.48
C ILE A 641 20.38 45.02 10.14
N GLU A 642 21.63 44.56 10.17
CA GLU A 642 22.77 45.32 10.71
C GLU A 642 22.93 46.67 9.97
N GLN A 643 22.74 46.69 8.64
CA GLN A 643 22.79 47.91 7.85
C GLN A 643 21.60 48.84 8.15
N ARG A 644 20.40 48.29 8.31
CA ARG A 644 19.19 49.05 8.70
C ARG A 644 19.35 49.67 10.08
N ILE A 645 19.96 48.95 11.00
CA ILE A 645 20.30 49.39 12.36
C ILE A 645 21.39 50.46 12.34
N ASP A 646 22.40 50.33 11.50
CA ASP A 646 23.47 51.33 11.32
C ASP A 646 22.97 52.63 10.67
N TRP A 647 21.91 52.55 9.87
CA TRP A 647 21.17 53.72 9.39
C TRP A 647 20.38 54.42 10.50
N LEU A 648 20.23 53.79 11.67
CA LEU A 648 19.70 54.41 12.89
C LEU A 648 20.83 55.02 13.75
N PRO A 649 20.62 56.13 14.47
CA PRO A 649 21.68 56.77 15.28
C PRO A 649 22.05 55.99 16.60
N LYS A 650 23.33 55.67 16.93
CA LYS A 650 23.79 54.86 18.15
C LYS A 650 24.97 55.42 19.04
N GLU A 651 25.05 55.04 20.35
CA GLU A 651 26.19 55.19 21.33
C GLU A 651 26.59 53.81 22.01
N PRO A 652 27.84 53.51 22.46
CA PRO A 652 28.29 52.14 22.84
C PRO A 652 28.54 51.79 24.35
N THR A 653 28.51 50.48 24.74
CA THR A 653 28.61 49.96 26.14
C THR A 653 29.63 48.80 26.40
N ALA A 654 29.69 48.29 27.64
CA ALA A 654 30.84 47.57 28.25
C ALA A 654 30.92 46.03 28.09
N PHE A 655 29.89 45.35 27.57
CA PHE A 655 29.87 43.88 27.41
C PHE A 655 30.82 43.41 26.29
N ASP A 656 30.94 44.20 25.23
CA ASP A 656 31.81 43.92 24.08
C ASP A 656 33.29 43.80 24.42
N HIS A 657 33.72 44.47 25.50
CA HIS A 657 35.10 44.39 25.96
C HIS A 657 35.44 43.05 26.64
N ALA A 658 34.46 42.38 27.26
CA ALA A 658 34.68 41.12 27.95
C ALA A 658 34.73 39.92 26.98
N PHE A 659 33.89 39.94 25.95
CA PHE A 659 33.78 38.84 24.98
C PHE A 659 35.01 38.75 24.06
N ARG A 660 35.50 39.89 23.53
CA ARG A 660 36.74 39.94 22.74
C ARG A 660 37.99 39.50 23.51
N TRP A 661 38.01 39.65 24.84
CA TRP A 661 39.15 39.21 25.64
C TRP A 661 39.23 37.68 25.77
N ILE A 662 38.07 36.98 25.80
CA ILE A 662 37.99 35.52 25.94
C ILE A 662 38.30 34.83 24.60
N SER A 663 37.78 35.36 23.48
CA SER A 663 38.05 34.82 22.13
C SER A 663 39.53 34.83 21.78
N ASP A 664 40.22 35.91 22.14
CA ASP A 664 41.60 36.14 21.68
C ASP A 664 42.66 35.42 22.53
N ASN A 665 42.28 34.89 23.71
CA ASN A 665 43.27 34.41 24.71
C ASN A 665 43.03 33.00 25.28
N MET A 666 41.92 32.32 25.02
CA MET A 666 41.56 31.09 25.79
C MET A 666 41.16 29.85 24.98
N LEU A 667 40.74 29.94 23.72
CA LEU A 667 40.14 28.80 22.99
C LEU A 667 41.01 28.38 21.79
N SER A 668 41.32 27.08 21.68
CA SER A 668 42.19 26.57 20.59
C SER A 668 41.44 26.05 19.37
N TYR A 669 40.22 25.55 19.53
CA TYR A 669 39.28 25.19 18.47
C TYR A 669 37.88 25.02 19.05
N MET A 670 36.86 25.08 18.20
CA MET A 670 35.48 24.75 18.55
C MET A 670 34.85 23.89 17.45
N VAL A 671 34.25 22.77 17.84
CA VAL A 671 33.59 21.82 16.95
C VAL A 671 32.14 21.65 17.38
N LEU A 672 31.22 21.89 16.44
CA LEU A 672 29.80 21.55 16.58
C LEU A 672 29.54 20.23 15.88
N SER A 673 28.81 19.33 16.53
CA SER A 673 28.48 18.01 15.97
C SER A 673 26.99 17.69 16.11
N PRO A 674 26.14 18.10 15.15
CA PRO A 674 24.75 17.68 15.12
C PRO A 674 24.67 16.17 14.86
N THR A 675 23.77 15.50 15.56
CA THR A 675 23.58 14.05 15.52
C THR A 675 22.09 13.71 15.44
N ALA A 676 21.75 12.73 14.62
CA ALA A 676 20.42 12.14 14.57
C ALA A 676 20.52 10.63 14.42
N TYR A 677 19.59 9.91 15.04
CA TYR A 677 19.52 8.46 15.02
C TYR A 677 18.07 8.03 15.04
N TYR A 678 17.72 7.10 14.16
CA TYR A 678 16.42 6.46 14.12
C TYR A 678 16.60 4.94 14.08
N PHE A 679 15.80 4.24 14.87
CA PHE A 679 15.72 2.79 14.93
C PHE A 679 14.27 2.36 14.99
N VAL A 680 13.93 1.32 14.25
CA VAL A 680 12.62 0.67 14.28
C VAL A 680 12.78 -0.84 14.11
N ASP A 681 11.93 -1.62 14.76
CA ASP A 681 11.85 -3.06 14.54
C ASP A 681 10.41 -3.56 14.33
N ASP A 682 10.26 -4.87 14.08
CA ASP A 682 8.98 -5.56 13.92
C ASP A 682 8.35 -6.04 15.24
N LEU A 683 8.91 -5.63 16.38
CA LEU A 683 8.33 -5.80 17.72
C LEU A 683 7.64 -4.50 18.19
N ASP A 684 7.30 -3.62 17.26
CA ASP A 684 6.75 -2.28 17.49
C ASP A 684 7.66 -1.37 18.33
N PHE A 685 8.98 -1.58 18.41
CA PHE A 685 9.87 -0.66 19.12
C PHE A 685 10.44 0.41 18.18
N GLU A 686 10.27 1.67 18.58
CA GLU A 686 10.82 2.84 17.89
C GLU A 686 11.71 3.64 18.84
N TYR A 687 12.92 3.98 18.39
CA TYR A 687 13.82 4.89 19.10
C TYR A 687 14.37 5.96 18.15
N LEU A 688 13.99 7.21 18.40
CA LEU A 688 14.48 8.40 17.71
C LEU A 688 15.23 9.28 18.71
N TYR A 689 16.44 9.69 18.37
CA TYR A 689 17.06 10.81 19.06
C TYR A 689 17.77 11.76 18.10
N TYR A 690 17.74 13.05 18.43
CA TYR A 690 18.44 14.08 17.67
C TYR A 690 18.90 15.19 18.60
N GLY A 691 19.94 15.90 18.18
CA GLY A 691 20.47 17.04 18.93
C GLY A 691 21.88 17.38 18.46
N ALA A 692 22.67 17.96 19.34
CA ALA A 692 24.02 18.38 18.99
C ALA A 692 24.97 18.29 20.19
N SER A 693 26.26 18.14 19.88
CA SER A 693 27.32 18.36 20.85
C SER A 693 28.21 19.51 20.43
N ILE A 694 28.61 20.34 21.38
CA ILE A 694 29.66 21.34 21.22
C ILE A 694 30.89 20.88 21.98
N GLU A 695 32.05 20.98 21.37
CA GLU A 695 33.36 20.69 21.98
C GLU A 695 34.29 21.87 21.75
N THR A 696 35.03 22.27 22.77
CA THR A 696 36.02 23.34 22.69
C THR A 696 37.34 22.92 23.33
N GLY A 697 38.45 23.24 22.68
CA GLY A 697 39.79 23.00 23.21
C GLY A 697 40.17 24.03 24.28
N LEU A 698 40.55 23.55 25.48
CA LEU A 698 41.09 24.39 26.56
C LEU A 698 42.62 24.36 26.59
N LEU A 699 43.19 23.18 26.33
CA LEU A 699 44.63 22.94 26.19
C LEU A 699 44.85 22.03 24.97
N PRO A 700 46.06 21.95 24.40
CA PRO A 700 46.32 21.09 23.24
C PRO A 700 45.91 19.61 23.45
N TYR A 701 45.89 19.17 24.70
CA TYR A 701 45.57 17.80 25.10
C TYR A 701 44.30 17.68 25.97
N ILE A 702 43.54 18.78 26.20
CA ILE A 702 42.28 18.75 26.96
C ILE A 702 41.22 19.57 26.24
N SER A 703 40.07 18.97 25.97
CA SER A 703 38.87 19.67 25.54
C SER A 703 37.68 19.33 26.42
N VAL A 704 36.74 20.27 26.49
CA VAL A 704 35.49 20.12 27.21
C VAL A 704 34.35 20.36 26.25
N GLY A 705 33.20 19.76 26.53
CA GLY A 705 32.03 19.92 25.69
C GLY A 705 30.73 19.69 26.44
N ALA A 706 29.63 19.97 25.76
CA ALA A 706 28.30 19.65 26.22
C ALA A 706 27.54 18.96 25.08
N THR A 707 26.71 17.99 25.43
CA THR A 707 25.81 17.30 24.50
C THR A 707 24.39 17.46 24.98
N PHE A 708 23.51 17.89 24.08
CA PHE A 708 22.08 17.92 24.27
C PHE A 708 21.41 17.02 23.23
N LEU A 709 20.62 16.04 23.69
CA LEU A 709 19.84 15.15 22.83
C LEU A 709 18.39 15.12 23.28
N ARG A 710 17.46 15.27 22.35
CA ARG A 710 16.05 14.95 22.53
C ARG A 710 15.80 13.51 22.08
N ASN A 711 15.16 12.73 22.94
CA ASN A 711 14.94 11.30 22.75
C ASN A 711 13.43 11.01 22.78
N HIS A 712 13.01 10.11 21.90
CA HIS A 712 11.65 9.60 21.77
C HIS A 712 11.72 8.07 21.72
N LEU A 713 11.13 7.42 22.72
CA LEU A 713 10.97 5.96 22.79
C LEU A 713 9.49 5.61 22.66
N ARG A 714 9.12 4.72 21.75
CA ARG A 714 7.72 4.34 21.54
C ARG A 714 7.55 2.83 21.39
N ASN A 715 6.39 2.35 21.84
CA ASN A 715 5.84 1.06 21.44
C ASN A 715 4.36 1.20 21.04
N SER A 716 3.71 0.11 20.67
CA SER A 716 2.29 0.08 20.27
C SER A 716 1.30 0.61 21.32
N SER A 717 1.71 0.73 22.60
CA SER A 717 0.86 1.12 23.71
C SER A 717 1.22 2.48 24.33
N ILE A 718 2.51 2.82 24.42
CA ILE A 718 3.05 3.93 25.21
C ILE A 718 4.22 4.60 24.47
N GLY A 719 4.29 5.93 24.53
CA GLY A 719 5.42 6.73 24.06
C GLY A 719 5.99 7.61 25.17
N ILE A 720 7.32 7.78 25.19
CA ILE A 720 8.05 8.52 26.22
C ILE A 720 9.11 9.42 25.60
N ASP A 721 9.03 10.69 26.00
CA ASP A 721 9.97 11.73 25.61
C ASP A 721 10.87 12.12 26.79
N PHE A 722 12.16 12.28 26.51
CA PHE A 722 13.13 12.78 27.48
C PHE A 722 14.30 13.49 26.82
N ASN A 723 14.89 14.44 27.54
CA ASN A 723 16.06 15.19 27.11
C ASN A 723 17.28 14.71 27.88
N LEU A 724 18.35 14.33 27.17
CA LEU A 724 19.66 14.06 27.76
C LEU A 724 20.51 15.32 27.67
N PHE A 725 20.96 15.80 28.82
CA PHE A 725 22.03 16.79 28.90
C PHE A 725 23.24 16.17 29.59
N LYS A 726 24.40 16.18 28.91
CA LYS A 726 25.67 15.68 29.48
C LYS A 726 26.83 16.61 29.18
N GLY A 727 27.70 16.78 30.18
CA GLY A 727 29.02 17.37 29.99
C GLY A 727 30.01 16.31 29.53
N ASN A 728 30.94 16.69 28.65
CA ASN A 728 32.00 15.84 28.13
C ASN A 728 33.36 16.43 28.51
N LEU A 729 34.29 15.56 28.87
CA LEU A 729 35.70 15.86 29.06
C LEU A 729 36.48 14.91 28.16
N PHE A 730 37.36 15.45 27.33
CA PHE A 730 38.27 14.67 26.50
C PHE A 730 39.71 15.02 26.85
N ILE A 731 40.53 14.00 27.03
CA ILE A 731 41.97 14.13 27.27
C ILE A 731 42.67 13.39 26.14
N ARG A 732 43.56 14.07 25.42
CA ARG A 732 44.32 13.55 24.27
C ARG A 732 45.82 13.64 24.56
N PRO A 733 46.41 12.73 25.36
CA PRO A 733 47.83 12.78 25.72
C PRO A 733 48.77 12.66 24.52
N THR A 734 48.30 12.05 23.43
CA THR A 734 48.98 11.88 22.15
C THR A 734 47.94 11.89 21.03
N ASP A 735 48.34 12.15 19.79
CA ASP A 735 47.42 12.19 18.63
C ASP A 735 46.66 10.87 18.40
N ASN A 736 47.21 9.76 18.88
CA ASN A 736 46.67 8.41 18.70
C ASN A 736 45.88 7.91 19.92
N PHE A 737 45.73 8.69 20.99
CA PHE A 737 45.10 8.23 22.23
C PHE A 737 44.11 9.26 22.78
N ILE A 738 42.88 8.83 23.03
CA ILE A 738 41.79 9.66 23.53
C ILE A 738 41.18 8.99 24.76
N LEU A 739 41.11 9.73 25.86
CA LEU A 739 40.29 9.41 27.02
C LEU A 739 39.06 10.31 27.01
N ARG A 740 37.88 9.73 27.22
CA ARG A 740 36.60 10.43 27.28
C ARG A 740 35.94 10.14 28.62
N GLY A 741 35.45 11.17 29.28
CA GLY A 741 34.51 11.06 30.40
C GLY A 741 33.29 11.90 30.12
N SER A 742 32.09 11.38 30.37
CA SER A 742 30.86 12.14 30.22
C SER A 742 29.90 11.83 31.35
N TYR A 743 29.27 12.88 31.90
CA TYR A 743 28.29 12.78 32.97
C TYR A 743 27.09 13.66 32.65
N GLY A 744 25.90 13.14 32.88
CA GLY A 744 24.68 13.84 32.58
C GLY A 744 23.45 13.27 33.25
N ARG A 745 22.30 13.85 32.89
CA ARG A 745 20.98 13.42 33.34
C ARG A 745 19.99 13.41 32.19
N GLN A 746 19.12 12.41 32.21
CA GLN A 746 17.96 12.30 31.35
C GLN A 746 16.76 12.89 32.09
N TYR A 747 16.14 13.90 31.50
CA TYR A 747 15.03 14.66 32.07
C TYR A 747 13.73 14.34 31.35
N SER A 748 12.69 13.98 32.09
CA SER A 748 11.34 13.79 31.55
C SER A 748 10.31 14.49 32.45
N PRO A 749 9.31 15.22 31.91
CA PRO A 749 8.34 15.97 32.73
C PRO A 749 7.44 15.08 33.62
N PHE A 750 7.29 13.80 33.28
CA PHE A 750 6.28 12.92 33.87
C PHE A 750 6.85 11.65 34.50
N ILE A 751 8.17 11.45 34.43
CA ILE A 751 8.84 10.19 34.77
C ILE A 751 10.15 10.50 35.52
N ILE A 752 10.62 9.57 36.34
CA ILE A 752 11.87 9.73 37.08
C ILE A 752 13.08 9.99 36.17
N ASN A 753 13.89 10.97 36.57
CA ASN A 753 15.13 11.28 35.89
C ASN A 753 16.16 10.17 36.10
N GLN A 754 16.93 9.86 35.06
CA GLN A 754 18.01 8.86 35.11
C GLN A 754 19.37 9.52 34.96
N GLU A 755 20.37 8.98 35.65
CA GLU A 755 21.75 9.44 35.52
C GLU A 755 22.43 8.75 34.36
N TYR A 756 23.27 9.50 33.64
CA TYR A 756 24.04 9.02 32.50
C TYR A 756 25.53 9.10 32.82
N TYR A 757 26.24 7.99 32.61
CA TYR A 757 27.69 7.92 32.79
C TYR A 757 28.34 7.25 31.59
N GLU A 758 29.39 7.86 31.04
CA GLU A 758 30.17 7.29 29.94
C GLU A 758 31.66 7.51 30.21
N ILE A 759 32.46 6.45 30.11
CA ILE A 759 33.91 6.51 30.23
C ILE A 759 34.50 5.70 29.08
N GLY A 760 35.30 6.34 28.25
CA GLY A 760 35.90 5.74 27.07
C GLY A 760 37.41 5.93 27.03
N ALA A 761 38.11 4.96 26.46
CA ALA A 761 39.52 5.06 26.11
C ALA A 761 39.69 4.46 24.72
N GLN A 762 40.28 5.21 23.79
CA GLN A 762 40.55 4.77 22.43
C GLN A 762 42.02 5.01 22.12
N TYR A 763 42.68 3.99 21.59
CA TYR A 763 43.98 4.10 20.94
C TYR A 763 43.84 3.69 19.48
N GLU A 764 44.34 4.50 18.56
CA GLU A 764 44.28 4.19 17.14
C GLU A 764 45.57 4.58 16.43
N LYS A 765 46.19 3.60 15.77
CA LYS A 765 47.23 3.82 14.79
C LYS A 765 46.60 3.71 13.41
N LYS A 766 46.49 4.86 12.73
CA LYS A 766 45.81 5.04 11.45
C LYS A 766 46.08 3.88 10.47
N ASP A 767 45.00 3.31 9.96
CA ASP A 767 44.95 2.22 8.97
C ASP A 767 45.62 0.89 9.37
N HIS A 768 46.24 0.80 10.55
CA HIS A 768 46.94 -0.41 11.02
C HIS A 768 46.17 -1.13 12.11
N TRP A 769 45.91 -0.47 13.25
CA TRP A 769 45.19 -1.11 14.35
C TRP A 769 44.63 -0.09 15.31
N GLY A 770 43.50 -0.43 15.91
CA GLY A 770 42.87 0.39 16.93
C GLY A 770 42.18 -0.48 17.95
N ILE A 771 42.06 0.05 19.16
CA ILE A 771 41.32 -0.55 20.26
C ILE A 771 40.57 0.54 21.00
N SER A 772 39.30 0.30 21.32
CA SER A 772 38.49 1.20 22.14
C SER A 772 37.76 0.43 23.23
N ALA A 773 37.87 0.90 24.47
CA ALA A 773 37.14 0.38 25.61
C ALA A 773 36.18 1.47 26.11
N ASN A 774 34.89 1.14 26.23
CA ASN A 774 33.84 2.08 26.59
C ASN A 774 32.94 1.49 27.67
N TYR A 775 32.79 2.17 28.79
CA TYR A 775 31.80 1.89 29.82
C TYR A 775 30.65 2.89 29.70
N LEU A 776 29.42 2.39 29.65
CA LEU A 776 28.20 3.18 29.56
C LEU A 776 27.22 2.71 30.65
N SER A 777 26.66 3.66 31.40
CA SER A 777 25.56 3.43 32.34
C SER A 777 24.41 4.36 31.95
N SER A 778 23.27 3.80 31.56
CA SER A 778 22.10 4.54 31.06
C SER A 778 20.82 3.74 31.31
N ASP A 779 19.68 4.31 30.95
CA ASP A 779 18.40 3.60 30.85
C ASP A 779 18.54 2.39 29.92
N ALA A 780 18.11 1.23 30.39
CA ALA A 780 18.18 -0.03 29.67
C ALA A 780 17.47 0.00 28.32
N ALA A 781 16.38 0.75 28.18
CA ALA A 781 15.66 0.87 26.91
C ALA A 781 16.55 1.46 25.79
N THR A 782 17.49 2.33 26.16
CA THR A 782 18.45 2.96 25.23
C THR A 782 19.65 2.08 24.87
N ILE A 783 19.88 0.99 25.61
CA ILE A 783 20.99 0.05 25.40
C ILE A 783 20.51 -1.27 24.79
N LEU A 784 19.33 -1.76 25.20
CA LEU A 784 18.85 -3.10 24.91
C LEU A 784 17.75 -3.18 23.85
N TYR A 785 17.23 -2.03 23.39
CA TYR A 785 16.30 -1.92 22.26
C TYR A 785 15.11 -2.90 22.38
N SER A 786 14.20 -2.63 23.31
CA SER A 786 13.07 -3.53 23.59
C SER A 786 11.76 -2.79 23.87
N PRO A 787 10.64 -3.18 23.24
CA PRO A 787 9.34 -2.55 23.43
C PRO A 787 8.84 -2.67 24.86
N SER A 788 9.12 -3.79 25.53
CA SER A 788 8.70 -4.02 26.92
C SER A 788 9.44 -3.12 27.92
N LEU A 789 10.54 -2.48 27.52
CA LEU A 789 11.29 -1.55 28.37
C LEU A 789 10.81 -0.10 28.26
N VAL A 790 9.91 0.24 27.34
CA VAL A 790 9.41 1.62 27.22
C VAL A 790 8.72 2.04 28.52
N GLY A 791 7.78 1.25 29.04
CA GLY A 791 7.06 1.52 30.30
C GLY A 791 7.77 1.12 31.59
N ILE A 792 9.04 0.69 31.51
CA ILE A 792 9.82 0.21 32.67
C ILE A 792 11.08 1.06 32.79
N ARG A 793 11.55 1.29 34.02
CA ARG A 793 12.82 1.98 34.26
C ARG A 793 13.81 1.02 34.88
N LEU A 794 14.76 0.58 34.05
CA LEU A 794 15.89 -0.26 34.46
C LEU A 794 17.19 0.48 34.17
N ARG A 795 18.19 0.25 35.01
CA ARG A 795 19.55 0.73 34.75
C ARG A 795 20.36 -0.39 34.12
N ALA A 796 20.93 -0.11 32.95
CA ALA A 796 21.85 -1.02 32.28
C ALA A 796 23.27 -0.44 32.31
N ASN A 797 24.24 -1.29 32.68
CA ASN A 797 25.66 -1.01 32.63
C ASN A 797 26.27 -1.85 31.51
N SER A 798 26.84 -1.21 30.51
CA SER A 798 27.46 -1.84 29.34
C SER A 798 28.94 -1.52 29.30
N PHE A 799 29.79 -2.55 29.37
CA PHE A 799 31.22 -2.46 29.06
C PHE A 799 31.46 -3.02 27.67
N ARG A 800 31.99 -2.21 26.75
CA ARG A 800 32.22 -2.53 25.35
C ARG A 800 33.71 -2.42 25.02
N LEU A 801 34.24 -3.38 24.28
CA LEU A 801 35.60 -3.40 23.76
C LEU A 801 35.53 -3.66 22.25
N ASP A 802 35.97 -2.70 21.46
CA ASP A 802 36.09 -2.81 20.01
C ASP A 802 37.55 -2.82 19.61
N GLY A 803 37.89 -3.55 18.55
CA GLY A 803 39.22 -3.57 18.01
C GLY A 803 39.23 -3.84 16.52
N PHE A 804 40.21 -3.28 15.83
CA PHE A 804 40.53 -3.68 14.47
C PHE A 804 42.05 -3.85 14.29
N TYR A 805 42.45 -4.75 13.41
CA TYR A 805 43.84 -5.02 13.07
C TYR A 805 43.97 -5.35 11.59
N ASN A 806 44.76 -4.56 10.87
CA ASN A 806 45.07 -4.70 9.46
C ASN A 806 46.57 -4.99 9.34
N PRO A 807 47.01 -6.27 9.38
CA PRO A 807 48.43 -6.62 9.28
C PRO A 807 49.06 -6.25 7.93
N ASN A 808 48.23 -6.16 6.89
CA ASN A 808 48.59 -5.76 5.53
C ASN A 808 47.34 -5.22 4.82
N GLU A 809 47.47 -4.82 3.56
CA GLU A 809 46.35 -4.30 2.75
C GLU A 809 45.34 -5.38 2.33
N VAL A 810 45.65 -6.66 2.57
CA VAL A 810 44.86 -7.81 2.12
C VAL A 810 43.92 -8.32 3.21
N LEU A 811 44.31 -8.25 4.48
CA LEU A 811 43.55 -8.82 5.60
C LEU A 811 43.12 -7.75 6.58
N ARG A 812 41.89 -7.86 7.05
CA ARG A 812 41.29 -6.99 8.07
C ARG A 812 40.60 -7.84 9.13
N PHE A 813 40.99 -7.65 10.38
CA PHE A 813 40.38 -8.25 11.55
C PHE A 813 39.58 -7.19 12.28
N ILE A 814 38.34 -7.51 12.66
CA ILE A 814 37.49 -6.64 13.48
C ILE A 814 36.95 -7.51 14.60
N SER A 815 37.01 -7.04 15.84
CA SER A 815 36.46 -7.73 17.00
C SER A 815 35.58 -6.81 17.82
N TYR A 816 34.53 -7.36 18.38
CA TYR A 816 33.59 -6.70 19.26
C TYR A 816 33.37 -7.57 20.48
N TYR A 817 33.38 -6.97 21.67
CA TYR A 817 32.98 -7.62 22.91
C TYR A 817 32.14 -6.65 23.72
N GLN A 818 31.03 -7.12 24.27
CA GLN A 818 30.18 -6.35 25.16
C GLN A 818 29.79 -7.21 26.36
N TYR A 819 29.87 -6.63 27.55
CA TYR A 819 29.36 -7.21 28.79
C TYR A 819 28.31 -6.27 29.37
N ILE A 820 27.11 -6.77 29.61
CA ILE A 820 25.97 -6.00 30.08
C ILE A 820 25.51 -6.54 31.45
N THR A 821 25.26 -5.65 32.40
CA THR A 821 24.48 -5.94 33.61
C THR A 821 23.24 -5.07 33.66
N VAL A 822 22.13 -5.64 34.13
CA VAL A 822 20.87 -4.93 34.32
C VAL A 822 20.46 -5.08 35.78
N ASP A 823 20.40 -3.95 36.47
CA ASP A 823 20.20 -3.86 37.93
C ASP A 823 18.91 -3.09 38.25
N SER A 824 18.18 -3.53 39.27
CA SER A 824 16.95 -2.92 39.84
C SER A 824 15.78 -2.68 38.86
N TYR A 825 14.58 -3.11 39.26
CA TYR A 825 13.37 -2.98 38.44
C TYR A 825 12.40 -2.02 39.11
N THR A 826 12.13 -0.88 38.48
CA THR A 826 11.04 0.02 38.89
C THR A 826 10.14 0.34 37.70
N ASP A 827 8.88 0.67 37.96
CA ASP A 827 8.03 1.29 36.95
C ASP A 827 8.46 2.77 36.70
N ILE A 828 7.79 3.44 35.77
CA ILE A 828 8.03 4.87 35.46
C ILE A 828 7.77 5.83 36.64
N TYR A 829 7.10 5.37 37.70
CA TYR A 829 6.80 6.14 38.91
C TYR A 829 7.68 5.75 40.11
N ALA A 830 8.76 5.01 39.89
CA ALA A 830 9.68 4.49 40.91
C ALA A 830 9.09 3.44 41.88
N ASN A 831 8.00 2.77 41.52
CA ASN A 831 7.50 1.64 42.31
C ASN A 831 8.37 0.40 42.04
N PRO A 832 8.88 -0.30 43.06
CA PRO A 832 9.67 -1.52 42.88
C PRO A 832 8.88 -2.64 42.19
N ILE A 833 9.44 -3.23 41.14
CA ILE A 833 8.92 -4.42 40.47
C ILE A 833 9.71 -5.63 41.00
N THR A 834 9.13 -6.41 41.91
CA THR A 834 9.82 -7.52 42.59
C THR A 834 9.85 -8.83 41.79
N THR A 835 9.24 -8.85 40.61
CA THR A 835 8.97 -10.08 39.84
C THR A 835 10.18 -10.60 39.04
N TYR A 836 11.21 -9.78 38.82
CA TYR A 836 12.32 -10.13 37.92
C TYR A 836 13.67 -10.11 38.64
N ALA A 837 14.52 -11.08 38.34
CA ALA A 837 15.86 -11.19 38.90
C ALA A 837 16.89 -10.44 38.04
N ALA A 838 17.79 -9.69 38.67
CA ALA A 838 18.88 -8.99 38.00
C ALA A 838 19.66 -9.93 37.06
N ASN A 839 20.02 -9.43 35.88
CA ASN A 839 20.60 -10.24 34.82
C ASN A 839 21.94 -9.70 34.35
N LYS A 840 22.71 -10.58 33.73
CA LYS A 840 23.98 -10.23 33.11
C LYS A 840 24.22 -11.12 31.89
N GLY A 841 24.90 -10.58 30.91
CA GLY A 841 25.27 -11.32 29.71
C GLY A 841 26.40 -10.68 28.95
N ASN A 842 26.87 -11.38 27.93
CA ASN A 842 27.92 -10.89 27.06
C ASN A 842 27.65 -11.23 25.60
N PHE A 843 28.11 -10.36 24.73
CA PHE A 843 28.17 -10.54 23.29
C PHE A 843 29.62 -10.48 22.84
N PHE A 844 29.97 -11.29 21.86
CA PHE A 844 31.28 -11.31 21.23
C PHE A 844 31.10 -11.51 19.73
N SER A 845 31.80 -10.73 18.92
CA SER A 845 31.96 -11.04 17.50
C SER A 845 33.40 -10.89 17.06
N ILE A 846 33.80 -11.73 16.12
CA ILE A 846 35.06 -11.61 15.41
C ILE A 846 34.82 -11.76 13.93
N LYS A 847 35.29 -10.79 13.15
CA LYS A 847 35.15 -10.69 11.71
C LYS A 847 36.54 -10.69 11.08
N VAL A 848 36.73 -11.56 10.10
CA VAL A 848 37.96 -11.69 9.31
C VAL A 848 37.62 -11.46 7.85
N LEU A 849 38.07 -10.34 7.30
CA LEU A 849 37.86 -9.93 5.91
C LEU A 849 39.16 -10.09 5.13
N ARG A 850 39.03 -10.54 3.89
CA ARG A 850 40.09 -10.58 2.90
C ARG A 850 39.69 -9.75 1.68
N ARG A 851 40.57 -8.85 1.27
CA ARG A 851 40.44 -8.09 0.02
C ARG A 851 40.80 -8.99 -1.16
N PHE A 852 39.85 -9.15 -2.09
CA PHE A 852 40.05 -9.94 -3.32
C PHE A 852 40.23 -9.04 -4.55
N PHE A 853 39.56 -7.88 -4.56
CA PHE A 853 39.67 -6.83 -5.55
C PHE A 853 39.93 -5.49 -4.86
N GLU A 854 40.33 -4.45 -5.59
CA GLU A 854 40.61 -3.13 -4.99
C GLU A 854 39.42 -2.57 -4.18
N ASP A 855 38.20 -2.87 -4.63
CA ASP A 855 36.94 -2.38 -4.10
C ASP A 855 36.12 -3.46 -3.35
N LEU A 856 36.52 -4.74 -3.36
CA LEU A 856 35.69 -5.83 -2.82
C LEU A 856 36.42 -6.71 -1.82
N GLU A 857 35.85 -6.81 -0.62
CA GLU A 857 36.31 -7.63 0.50
C GLU A 857 35.28 -8.74 0.77
N PHE A 858 35.75 -9.97 0.96
CA PHE A 858 34.93 -11.08 1.43
C PHE A 858 35.49 -11.63 2.73
N GLY A 859 34.63 -12.10 3.61
CA GLY A 859 35.09 -12.68 4.85
C GLY A 859 34.04 -13.42 5.63
N TYR A 860 34.42 -13.69 6.87
CA TYR A 860 33.68 -14.53 7.78
C TYR A 860 33.55 -13.83 9.13
N GLU A 861 32.36 -13.90 9.72
CA GLU A 861 32.07 -13.40 11.06
C GLU A 861 31.52 -14.53 11.93
N PHE A 862 32.09 -14.66 13.12
CA PHE A 862 31.57 -15.49 14.19
C PHE A 862 30.99 -14.60 15.29
N GLU A 863 29.78 -14.89 15.71
CA GLU A 863 29.09 -14.20 16.80
C GLU A 863 28.77 -15.18 17.92
N PHE A 864 28.88 -14.74 19.16
CA PHE A 864 28.53 -15.47 20.36
C PHE A 864 27.79 -14.56 21.34
N GLY A 865 26.72 -15.05 21.96
CA GLY A 865 25.93 -14.32 22.94
C GLY A 865 25.44 -15.22 24.05
N ASP A 866 25.61 -14.82 25.31
CA ASP A 866 25.14 -15.61 26.45
C ASP A 866 24.70 -14.73 27.63
N PHE A 867 23.44 -14.88 28.04
CA PHE A 867 22.84 -14.27 29.21
C PHE A 867 22.55 -15.32 30.29
N LYS A 868 22.76 -14.92 31.54
CA LYS A 868 22.57 -15.78 32.71
C LYS A 868 21.14 -16.30 32.83
N TYR A 869 20.14 -15.45 32.56
CA TYR A 869 18.73 -15.81 32.61
C TYR A 869 18.01 -15.38 31.33
N SER A 870 17.05 -16.19 30.89
CA SER A 870 16.08 -15.80 29.87
C SER A 870 14.99 -14.95 30.51
N ILE A 871 14.81 -13.71 30.04
CA ILE A 871 13.84 -12.75 30.59
C ILE A 871 12.98 -12.22 29.45
N PRO A 872 11.64 -12.22 29.56
CA PRO A 872 10.74 -11.80 28.48
C PRO A 872 10.70 -10.28 28.24
N LEU A 873 11.55 -9.50 28.91
CA LEU A 873 11.54 -8.03 28.82
C LEU A 873 12.45 -7.49 27.73
N TYR A 874 13.50 -8.23 27.34
CA TYR A 874 14.48 -7.80 26.35
C TYR A 874 15.28 -9.00 25.84
N TYR A 875 16.03 -8.82 24.76
CA TYR A 875 16.77 -9.92 24.14
C TYR A 875 17.85 -10.46 25.08
N THR A 876 17.64 -11.69 25.57
CA THR A 876 18.57 -12.41 26.45
C THR A 876 18.91 -13.79 25.87
N PRO A 877 19.69 -13.86 24.78
CA PRO A 877 20.08 -15.13 24.19
C PRO A 877 20.87 -15.98 25.19
N GLN A 878 20.66 -17.30 25.16
CA GLN A 878 21.43 -18.26 25.95
C GLN A 878 22.22 -19.16 24.99
N ASN A 879 23.54 -19.16 25.12
CA ASN A 879 24.45 -19.91 24.26
C ASN A 879 24.18 -19.69 22.74
N TYR A 880 23.91 -18.45 22.33
CA TYR A 880 23.72 -18.09 20.93
C TYR A 880 25.05 -18.11 20.18
N THR A 881 25.06 -18.70 18.99
CA THR A 881 26.19 -18.59 18.06
C THR A 881 25.69 -18.35 16.65
N ALA A 882 26.37 -17.50 15.90
CA ALA A 882 26.12 -17.35 14.47
C ALA A 882 27.42 -17.40 13.67
N HIS A 883 27.30 -17.94 12.46
CA HIS A 883 28.39 -18.04 11.50
C HIS A 883 27.95 -17.36 10.21
N SER A 884 28.67 -16.31 9.79
CA SER A 884 28.23 -15.47 8.68
C SER A 884 29.30 -15.26 7.64
N LEU A 885 28.89 -15.30 6.37
CA LEU A 885 29.67 -14.83 5.23
C LEU A 885 29.35 -13.35 4.98
N ILE A 886 30.39 -12.57 4.72
CA ILE A 886 30.29 -11.13 4.54
C ILE A 886 30.93 -10.76 3.21
N ALA A 887 30.28 -9.86 2.48
CA ALA A 887 30.79 -9.21 1.30
C ALA A 887 30.67 -7.70 1.48
N ARG A 888 31.79 -6.98 1.40
CA ARG A 888 31.85 -5.52 1.52
C ARG A 888 32.40 -4.93 0.24
N TRP A 889 31.62 -4.06 -0.39
CA TRP A 889 31.95 -3.35 -1.61
C TRP A 889 32.14 -1.87 -1.32
N GLU A 890 33.34 -1.36 -1.57
CA GLU A 890 33.68 0.07 -1.59
C GLU A 890 33.23 0.66 -2.94
N ILE A 891 32.10 1.36 -2.96
CA ILE A 891 31.52 1.91 -4.20
C ILE A 891 32.27 3.16 -4.65
N VAL A 892 32.63 4.02 -3.69
CA VAL A 892 33.42 5.24 -3.93
C VAL A 892 34.45 5.37 -2.82
N LYS A 893 35.70 5.65 -3.19
CA LYS A 893 36.79 5.89 -2.23
C LYS A 893 37.70 6.99 -2.73
N GLU A 894 37.25 8.21 -2.53
CA GLU A 894 37.91 9.47 -2.87
C GLU A 894 38.17 10.29 -1.60
N GLU A 895 38.92 11.39 -1.71
CA GLU A 895 39.21 12.25 -0.55
C GLU A 895 37.93 12.90 0.03
N GLU A 896 36.99 13.28 -0.84
CA GLU A 896 35.72 13.91 -0.44
C GLU A 896 34.61 12.89 -0.13
N TRP A 897 34.59 11.75 -0.82
CA TRP A 897 33.52 10.76 -0.73
C TRP A 897 34.07 9.36 -0.42
N ASN A 898 33.58 8.76 0.65
CA ASN A 898 33.82 7.35 0.94
C ASN A 898 32.48 6.65 1.19
N TRP A 899 32.07 5.79 0.26
CA TRP A 899 30.82 5.07 0.31
C TRP A 899 31.06 3.58 0.16
N PHE A 900 30.51 2.78 1.08
CA PHE A 900 30.53 1.33 0.99
C PHE A 900 29.16 0.73 1.26
N VAL A 901 28.95 -0.48 0.74
CA VAL A 901 27.82 -1.35 1.05
C VAL A 901 28.38 -2.69 1.52
N GLU A 902 27.85 -3.22 2.61
CA GLU A 902 28.23 -4.50 3.19
C GLU A 902 26.99 -5.38 3.36
N GLY A 903 27.03 -6.55 2.72
CA GLY A 903 26.04 -7.61 2.86
C GLY A 903 26.57 -8.74 3.72
N LYS A 904 25.72 -9.29 4.59
CA LYS A 904 26.00 -10.41 5.48
C LYS A 904 24.91 -11.46 5.33
N LEU A 905 25.33 -12.72 5.14
CA LEU A 905 24.47 -13.89 5.14
C LEU A 905 24.97 -14.85 6.22
N GLY A 906 24.18 -15.04 7.28
CA GLY A 906 24.54 -15.83 8.44
C GLY A 906 23.67 -17.04 8.66
N TYR A 907 24.16 -17.96 9.48
CA TYR A 907 23.43 -19.14 9.93
C TYR A 907 23.55 -19.28 11.45
N VAL A 908 22.44 -19.52 12.12
CA VAL A 908 22.33 -19.74 13.57
C VAL A 908 22.04 -21.23 13.83
N PRO A 909 23.03 -22.04 14.20
CA PRO A 909 22.87 -23.49 14.31
C PRO A 909 21.85 -23.93 15.37
N GLN A 910 21.66 -23.18 16.45
CA GLN A 910 20.73 -23.58 17.52
C GLN A 910 19.25 -23.52 17.09
N SER A 911 18.93 -22.72 16.07
CA SER A 911 17.55 -22.40 15.69
C SER A 911 17.24 -22.70 14.22
N ASP A 912 18.21 -23.25 13.48
CA ASP A 912 18.11 -23.48 12.03
C ASP A 912 17.63 -22.21 11.27
N TYR A 913 18.24 -21.06 11.61
CA TYR A 913 17.81 -19.75 11.09
C TYR A 913 18.89 -19.09 10.24
N ILE A 914 18.47 -18.44 9.15
CA ILE A 914 19.35 -17.69 8.24
C ILE A 914 19.29 -16.20 8.56
N LEU A 915 20.42 -15.61 8.99
CA LEU A 915 20.57 -14.18 9.20
C LEU A 915 20.83 -13.47 7.88
N ARG A 916 20.28 -12.27 7.71
CA ARG A 916 20.56 -11.40 6.57
C ARG A 916 20.74 -9.99 7.07
N GLN A 917 21.83 -9.35 6.69
CA GLN A 917 22.03 -7.94 7.02
C GLN A 917 22.59 -7.21 5.81
N LEU A 918 22.05 -6.02 5.56
CA LEU A 918 22.56 -5.07 4.61
C LEU A 918 22.92 -3.80 5.38
N SER A 919 24.14 -3.30 5.19
CA SER A 919 24.58 -2.06 5.80
C SER A 919 25.29 -1.19 4.79
N SER A 920 25.24 0.12 4.98
CA SER A 920 25.95 1.07 4.15
C SER A 920 26.45 2.22 4.99
N GLY A 921 27.69 2.65 4.72
CA GLY A 921 28.29 3.81 5.34
C GLY A 921 28.77 4.79 4.29
N LEU A 922 28.41 6.05 4.46
CA LEU A 922 28.76 7.18 3.61
C LEU A 922 29.44 8.25 4.47
N THR A 923 30.69 8.54 4.14
CA THR A 923 31.43 9.67 4.68
C THR A 923 31.59 10.71 3.59
N TRP A 924 31.16 11.94 3.87
CA TRP A 924 31.30 13.09 3.00
C TRP A 924 32.15 14.16 3.69
N THR A 925 33.27 14.53 3.09
CA THR A 925 34.24 15.50 3.61
C THR A 925 34.53 16.58 2.55
N PRO A 926 33.59 17.49 2.28
CA PRO A 926 33.73 18.53 1.24
C PRO A 926 34.78 19.59 1.59
N SER A 927 35.17 19.71 2.87
CA SER A 927 36.21 20.64 3.30
C SER A 927 36.94 20.10 4.52
N ARG A 928 38.04 20.74 4.90
CA ARG A 928 38.77 20.39 6.13
C ARG A 928 37.98 20.69 7.40
N ASN A 929 36.99 21.59 7.32
CA ASN A 929 36.22 22.07 8.47
C ASN A 929 34.87 21.36 8.60
N PHE A 930 34.46 20.56 7.60
CA PHE A 930 33.19 19.85 7.62
C PHE A 930 33.33 18.39 7.20
N ARG A 931 32.80 17.48 8.03
CA ARG A 931 32.68 16.06 7.73
C ARG A 931 31.31 15.55 8.16
N MET A 932 30.62 14.82 7.30
CA MET A 932 29.38 14.12 7.62
C MET A 932 29.56 12.61 7.47
N ASN A 933 29.02 11.85 8.42
CA ASN A 933 28.92 10.41 8.37
C ASN A 933 27.45 10.00 8.45
N LEU A 934 27.02 9.20 7.48
CA LEU A 934 25.72 8.58 7.42
C LEU A 934 25.90 7.07 7.39
N ASN A 935 25.31 6.36 8.33
CA ASN A 935 25.35 4.91 8.39
C ASN A 935 23.92 4.37 8.47
N GLY A 936 23.60 3.40 7.63
CA GLY A 936 22.30 2.72 7.62
C GLY A 936 22.47 1.22 7.74
N PHE A 937 21.52 0.56 8.39
CA PHE A 937 21.45 -0.90 8.44
C PHE A 937 20.01 -1.40 8.33
N LEU A 938 19.87 -2.53 7.64
CA LEU A 938 18.69 -3.38 7.57
C LEU A 938 19.12 -4.76 8.03
N ASN A 939 18.43 -5.30 9.02
CA ASN A 939 18.81 -6.54 9.68
C ASN A 939 17.60 -7.47 9.74
N SER A 940 17.86 -8.74 9.45
CA SER A 940 16.95 -9.87 9.63
C SER A 940 17.71 -10.90 10.44
N SER A 941 17.28 -11.05 11.68
CA SER A 941 17.92 -11.85 12.72
C SER A 941 16.91 -12.77 13.41
N PHE A 942 17.33 -13.43 14.48
CA PHE A 942 16.55 -14.39 15.23
C PHE A 942 16.40 -13.96 16.69
N ARG A 943 15.15 -13.85 17.16
CA ARG A 943 14.81 -13.54 18.55
C ARG A 943 13.65 -14.42 19.00
N GLU A 944 13.80 -15.11 20.13
CA GLU A 944 12.71 -15.83 20.82
C GLU A 944 11.93 -16.81 19.93
N ASN A 945 12.62 -17.62 19.11
CA ASN A 945 12.01 -18.59 18.17
C ASN A 945 11.23 -17.98 17.01
N THR A 946 11.42 -16.68 16.75
CA THR A 946 10.82 -15.96 15.62
C THR A 946 11.87 -15.17 14.85
N GLY A 947 11.59 -14.89 13.58
CA GLY A 947 12.38 -13.94 12.81
C GLY A 947 12.19 -12.53 13.35
N TYR A 948 13.28 -11.77 13.45
CA TYR A 948 13.32 -10.42 14.00
C TYR A 948 13.94 -9.47 12.98
N ASN A 949 13.22 -8.45 12.57
CA ASN A 949 13.68 -7.50 11.56
C ASN A 949 13.80 -6.11 12.16
N SER A 950 14.94 -5.45 11.90
CA SER A 950 15.17 -4.09 12.34
C SER A 950 15.83 -3.24 11.28
N ALA A 951 15.56 -1.95 11.34
CA ALA A 951 16.10 -0.95 10.44
C ALA A 951 16.56 0.26 11.24
N SER A 952 17.62 0.91 10.77
CA SER A 952 18.18 2.06 11.46
C SER A 952 19.03 2.92 10.56
N ILE A 953 19.06 4.20 10.90
CA ILE A 953 19.88 5.20 10.25
C ILE A 953 20.50 6.12 11.30
N TYR A 954 21.78 6.40 11.14
CA TYR A 954 22.58 7.24 12.02
C TYR A 954 23.30 8.30 11.20
N ALA A 955 23.09 9.56 11.53
CA ALA A 955 23.75 10.70 10.90
C ALA A 955 24.49 11.52 11.96
N ILE A 956 25.76 11.84 11.70
CA ILE A 956 26.53 12.79 12.49
C ILE A 956 27.35 13.68 11.55
N ALA A 957 27.31 14.99 11.77
CA ALA A 957 28.22 15.92 11.13
C ALA A 957 29.20 16.48 12.16
N PHE A 958 30.38 16.87 11.72
CA PHE A 958 31.40 17.56 12.49
C PHE A 958 31.74 18.84 11.75
N TRP A 959 31.54 19.97 12.41
CA TRP A 959 31.80 21.30 11.86
C TRP A 959 32.75 22.07 12.77
N SER A 960 33.98 22.30 12.31
CA SER A 960 34.94 23.22 12.95
C SER A 960 34.54 24.65 12.62
N ILE A 961 34.25 25.44 13.65
CA ILE A 961 33.82 26.85 13.52
C ILE A 961 35.04 27.79 13.53
N TRP A 962 36.22 27.26 13.83
CA TRP A 962 37.50 27.97 13.93
C TRP A 962 38.55 27.34 13.02
#